data_AF-A0A518HA74-F1
#
_entry.id   AF-A0A518HA74-F1
#
_cell.length_a   1.000
_cell.length_b   1.000
_cell.length_c   1.000
_cell.angle_alpha   90.00
_cell.angle_beta   90.00
_cell.angle_gamma   90.00
#
_symmetry.space_group_name_H-M   'P 1'
#
loop_
_entity.id
_entity.type
_entity.pdbx_description
1 polymer ?
#
loop_
_entity_poly.entity_id
_entity_poly.type
_entity_poly.pdbx_seq_one_letter_code
_entity_poly.pdbx_strand_id
1 'polypeptide(L)'
;MGRPSIARCFVAAAALLAATPGALPARPGDGGDGVRFREGFDDDRLPDGGWYDGREFVIAGEEARSGDGCIAYHWEPGTTTPEGSPALRRLFEPTEAVYVRFFLKLSEGWGWSGRPYHPHLIQLLTTENGKYQGPAASRLTVYVEPQEGRLRLAAQDIENRDAPHGPTQGPLRGGVNGSFFDSEETLFTDDAWHCVEAQFRLNTLDLERDRPNADGVVRAWFDGELVVDRSDVVLRSTDFPGMEFNQILLAPYFGPGLLPHEQTLRIDELVVGTRRPEDDPAADRSRNGRASMRVAAAQPGNRTIDFHLEPAEVLARVDRSLSELERLVHEAGDAGCDALAFPEDTLGLLNWEAAHPEALDAVLPEAVSRMLDRLGRAAAGHRMYLVLCSDAIDQDGRTYNTAFLLGRDGDEIGRYRKVNLPLTEQSRARGDEFPVFPTPDLGAVGMLICYDMIFPEAARCLALQGADVVVHPTLGGAAFGDDDISLAAFRTRAAENFVYLVVAMRGQGSMVISPRGRVLATAEGADALAIADIDPWGGREGGDAFNTQADLRGRLFRERVPGAYGLLTEPEPPVLAKVPSNVTAEEAIRIMATVLTTGEERFNRANELARSGDTEEAIRLFERLCEDCPTSWIERAARARIESLRPPAPVGTHEDP
;
A
#
# COMPACT_ATOMS: atom_id res chain seq x y z
N MET A 1 -45.27 -5.93 49.03
CA MET A 1 -44.36 -4.95 48.43
C MET A 1 -42.98 -5.56 48.39
N GLY A 2 -42.29 -5.51 47.24
CA GLY A 2 -40.91 -5.99 47.10
C GLY A 2 -40.76 -7.05 46.01
N ARG A 3 -40.07 -6.66 44.93
CA ARG A 3 -39.73 -7.44 43.73
C ARG A 3 -38.93 -8.72 44.04
N PRO A 4 -39.03 -9.80 43.22
CA PRO A 4 -38.13 -10.93 43.33
C PRO A 4 -36.87 -10.74 42.46
N SER A 5 -35.79 -11.30 43.00
CA SER A 5 -34.44 -11.46 42.48
C SER A 5 -34.37 -12.42 41.29
N ILE A 6 -33.52 -12.10 40.30
CA ILE A 6 -33.14 -12.97 39.18
C ILE A 6 -31.94 -13.80 39.62
N ALA A 7 -32.14 -15.10 39.80
CA ALA A 7 -31.08 -16.10 39.73
C ALA A 7 -31.66 -17.50 39.47
N ARG A 8 -30.97 -18.24 38.58
CA ARG A 8 -31.04 -19.68 38.26
C ARG A 8 -31.89 -20.09 37.07
N CYS A 9 -31.20 -20.51 36.00
CA CYS A 9 -31.35 -21.83 35.39
C CYS A 9 -30.09 -22.19 34.55
N PHE A 10 -29.18 -22.95 35.18
CA PHE A 10 -28.31 -23.98 34.56
C PHE A 10 -28.93 -25.30 35.06
N VAL A 11 -29.16 -26.39 34.33
CA VAL A 11 -28.33 -27.32 33.53
C VAL A 11 -29.39 -28.22 32.82
N ALA A 12 -29.31 -28.62 31.55
CA ALA A 12 -28.63 -29.83 31.09
C ALA A 12 -29.08 -30.13 29.65
N ALA A 13 -28.16 -30.50 28.76
CA ALA A 13 -28.23 -31.73 27.96
C ALA A 13 -27.11 -31.72 26.92
N ALA A 14 -26.01 -32.39 27.27
CA ALA A 14 -25.04 -32.88 26.31
C ALA A 14 -25.63 -34.08 25.56
N ALA A 15 -25.49 -34.11 24.24
CA ALA A 15 -25.52 -35.34 23.47
C ALA A 15 -24.50 -35.21 22.33
N LEU A 16 -23.52 -36.14 22.36
CA LEU A 16 -22.45 -36.31 21.40
C LEU A 16 -22.97 -36.50 19.97
N LEU A 17 -22.33 -35.82 19.03
CA LEU A 17 -22.12 -36.33 17.68
C LEU A 17 -20.60 -36.29 17.42
N ALA A 18 -20.01 -37.47 17.37
CA ALA A 18 -18.65 -37.68 16.94
C ALA A 18 -18.53 -37.28 15.45
N ALA A 19 -17.79 -36.22 15.19
CA ALA A 19 -17.23 -35.94 13.89
C ALA A 19 -15.70 -36.11 14.00
N THR A 20 -15.15 -36.90 13.09
CA THR A 20 -13.73 -37.13 12.87
C THR A 20 -12.91 -35.83 12.89
N PRO A 21 -11.64 -35.82 13.34
CA PRO A 21 -10.78 -34.66 13.19
C PRO A 21 -10.40 -34.54 11.72
N GLY A 22 -11.22 -33.80 10.97
CA GLY A 22 -10.79 -33.22 9.70
C GLY A 22 -9.76 -32.16 10.03
N ALA A 23 -8.57 -32.29 9.45
CA ALA A 23 -7.51 -31.29 9.53
C ALA A 23 -8.10 -29.91 9.24
N LEU A 24 -7.90 -28.96 10.16
CA LEU A 24 -8.11 -27.55 9.87
C LEU A 24 -7.22 -27.19 8.66
N PRO A 25 -7.76 -26.58 7.59
CA PRO A 25 -6.90 -26.08 6.54
C PRO A 25 -5.97 -25.02 7.14
N ALA A 26 -4.67 -25.15 6.85
CA ALA A 26 -3.67 -24.16 7.17
C ALA A 26 -4.16 -22.77 6.72
N ARG A 27 -3.95 -21.76 7.57
CA ARG A 27 -4.23 -20.36 7.22
C ARG A 27 -3.50 -20.02 5.92
N PRO A 28 -4.17 -19.48 4.89
CA PRO A 28 -3.48 -18.95 3.72
C PRO A 28 -2.58 -17.79 4.17
N GLY A 29 -1.33 -17.83 3.71
CA GLY A 29 -0.24 -16.99 4.19
C GLY A 29 -0.45 -15.49 3.94
N ASP A 30 0.18 -14.69 4.80
CA ASP A 30 0.40 -13.25 4.63
C ASP A 30 1.17 -12.98 3.32
N GLY A 31 0.42 -12.80 2.24
CA GLY A 31 0.94 -12.57 0.90
C GLY A 31 1.30 -11.10 0.66
N GLY A 32 2.49 -10.69 1.10
CA GLY A 32 3.29 -9.77 0.31
C GLY A 32 3.97 -10.57 -0.81
N ASP A 33 4.03 -10.02 -2.02
CA ASP A 33 4.51 -10.75 -3.21
C ASP A 33 5.94 -11.27 -3.00
N GLY A 34 6.06 -12.57 -2.70
CA GLY A 34 7.33 -13.28 -2.49
C GLY A 34 7.62 -13.80 -1.07
N VAL A 35 6.86 -13.48 -0.02
CA VAL A 35 7.07 -14.09 1.32
C VAL A 35 6.38 -15.46 1.39
N ARG A 36 7.07 -16.50 1.88
CA ARG A 36 6.53 -17.84 2.09
C ARG A 36 6.00 -18.03 3.50
N PHE A 37 6.76 -17.62 4.51
CA PHE A 37 6.29 -17.56 5.90
C PHE A 37 7.19 -16.67 6.77
N ARG A 38 6.68 -16.35 7.97
CA ARG A 38 7.41 -15.69 9.05
C ARG A 38 7.30 -16.50 10.33
N GLU A 39 8.32 -16.41 11.19
CA GLU A 39 8.36 -17.00 12.51
C GLU A 39 9.07 -16.05 13.48
N GLY A 40 8.34 -15.55 14.47
CA GLY A 40 8.87 -14.66 15.51
C GLY A 40 9.47 -15.43 16.68
N PHE A 41 9.10 -16.70 16.89
CA PHE A 41 9.50 -17.47 18.08
C PHE A 41 9.03 -16.83 19.41
N ASP A 42 7.86 -16.19 19.40
CA ASP A 42 7.24 -15.59 20.58
C ASP A 42 6.73 -16.62 21.62
N ASP A 43 6.43 -17.84 21.16
CA ASP A 43 5.93 -18.92 22.00
C ASP A 43 6.37 -20.31 21.49
N ASP A 44 6.12 -21.34 22.30
CA ASP A 44 6.55 -22.72 22.04
C ASP A 44 5.58 -23.52 21.15
N ARG A 45 4.53 -22.89 20.60
CA ARG A 45 3.54 -23.54 19.73
C ARG A 45 3.98 -23.61 18.27
N LEU A 46 5.29 -23.78 18.03
CA LEU A 46 5.86 -23.95 16.69
C LEU A 46 5.18 -25.05 15.85
N PRO A 47 4.72 -26.19 16.43
CA PRO A 47 3.98 -27.19 15.66
C PRO A 47 2.68 -26.68 15.04
N ASP A 48 2.00 -25.70 15.66
CA ASP A 48 0.80 -25.07 15.11
C ASP A 48 1.14 -24.21 13.88
N GLY A 49 2.38 -23.69 13.81
CA GLY A 49 2.95 -22.99 12.66
C GLY A 49 3.46 -23.90 11.54
N GLY A 50 3.29 -25.22 11.65
CA GLY A 50 3.74 -26.19 10.65
C GLY A 50 5.20 -26.63 10.78
N TRP A 51 5.87 -26.27 11.88
CA TRP A 51 7.17 -26.82 12.23
C TRP A 51 7.05 -28.28 12.70
N TYR A 52 8.08 -29.09 12.46
CA TYR A 52 8.16 -30.49 12.87
C TYR A 52 9.58 -30.91 13.25
N ASP A 53 9.73 -32.17 13.69
CA ASP A 53 10.88 -32.83 14.33
C ASP A 53 11.06 -32.57 15.83
N GLY A 54 10.66 -31.40 16.32
CA GLY A 54 10.69 -31.03 17.74
C GLY A 54 9.32 -30.98 18.43
N ARG A 55 9.31 -31.05 19.77
CA ARG A 55 8.10 -30.86 20.61
C ARG A 55 8.32 -29.99 21.84
N GLU A 56 9.57 -29.72 22.18
CA GLU A 56 9.98 -28.91 23.32
C GLU A 56 10.93 -27.85 22.76
N PHE A 57 10.77 -26.61 23.20
CA PHE A 57 11.51 -25.45 22.69
C PHE A 57 11.83 -24.51 23.83
N VAL A 58 13.04 -23.95 23.82
CA VAL A 58 13.43 -22.89 24.77
C VAL A 58 13.14 -21.55 24.12
N ILE A 59 12.11 -20.86 24.63
CA ILE A 59 11.74 -19.50 24.24
C ILE A 59 12.23 -18.52 25.30
N ALA A 60 13.21 -17.69 24.95
CA ALA A 60 13.86 -16.74 25.84
C ALA A 60 13.22 -15.34 25.72
N GLY A 61 12.39 -14.96 26.70
CA GLY A 61 11.64 -13.70 26.69
C GLY A 61 12.44 -12.44 27.05
N GLU A 62 13.33 -12.50 28.04
CA GLU A 62 14.09 -11.30 28.49
C GLU A 62 15.18 -10.85 27.49
N GLU A 63 15.51 -11.71 26.52
CA GLU A 63 16.57 -11.47 25.54
C GLU A 63 16.05 -11.38 24.10
N ALA A 64 14.72 -11.40 23.92
CA ALA A 64 14.09 -11.31 22.61
C ALA A 64 14.50 -10.03 21.88
N ARG A 65 14.71 -10.12 20.57
CA ARG A 65 15.00 -8.94 19.74
C ARG A 65 13.73 -8.14 19.49
N SER A 66 12.62 -8.84 19.31
CA SER A 66 11.28 -8.35 19.00
C SER A 66 10.27 -9.25 19.69
N GLY A 67 9.03 -8.78 19.84
CA GLY A 67 7.95 -9.62 20.39
C GLY A 67 8.16 -10.08 21.83
N ASP A 68 7.63 -11.25 22.15
CA ASP A 68 7.54 -11.81 23.51
C ASP A 68 8.63 -12.88 23.77
N GLY A 69 9.39 -13.29 22.76
CA GLY A 69 10.38 -14.37 22.88
C GLY A 69 11.29 -14.54 21.66
N CYS A 70 12.37 -15.29 21.85
CA CYS A 70 13.22 -15.79 20.76
C CYS A 70 13.61 -17.25 21.00
N ILE A 71 13.90 -18.02 19.95
CA ILE A 71 14.34 -19.41 20.13
C ILE A 71 15.82 -19.45 20.53
N ALA A 72 16.12 -20.18 21.60
CA ALA A 72 17.47 -20.33 22.13
C ALA A 72 17.99 -21.76 21.97
N TYR A 73 19.27 -21.87 21.62
CA TYR A 73 20.03 -23.11 21.54
C TYR A 73 21.24 -23.00 22.47
N HIS A 74 21.18 -23.70 23.59
CA HIS A 74 22.23 -23.69 24.61
C HIS A 74 23.00 -25.01 24.60
N TRP A 75 24.33 -24.97 24.60
CA TRP A 75 25.15 -26.18 24.70
C TRP A 75 25.90 -26.24 26.01
N GLU A 76 25.71 -27.31 26.76
CA GLU A 76 26.58 -27.66 27.89
C GLU A 76 27.92 -28.27 27.41
N PRO A 77 29.01 -28.13 28.18
CA PRO A 77 30.30 -28.73 27.85
C PRO A 77 30.22 -30.23 27.53
N GLY A 78 30.77 -30.64 26.38
CA GLY A 78 30.80 -32.04 25.96
C GLY A 78 29.54 -32.54 25.23
N THR A 79 28.53 -31.69 25.04
CA THR A 79 27.34 -32.00 24.24
C THR A 79 27.57 -31.75 22.75
N THR A 80 26.74 -32.35 21.90
CA THR A 80 26.76 -32.15 20.42
C THR A 80 25.48 -31.50 19.90
N THR A 81 24.41 -31.61 20.68
CA THR A 81 23.10 -31.00 20.42
C THR A 81 22.76 -30.06 21.57
N PRO A 82 22.08 -28.95 21.29
CA PRO A 82 21.67 -28.01 22.32
C PRO A 82 20.60 -28.61 23.25
N GLU A 83 20.56 -28.13 24.49
CA GLU A 83 19.55 -28.46 25.49
C GLU A 83 18.23 -27.72 25.18
N GLY A 84 17.12 -28.45 25.28
CA GLY A 84 15.76 -27.90 25.25
C GLY A 84 15.20 -27.53 23.87
N SER A 85 16.02 -27.15 22.89
CA SER A 85 15.58 -26.85 21.52
C SER A 85 16.17 -27.85 20.52
N PRO A 86 15.40 -28.80 19.97
CA PRO A 86 15.88 -29.77 18.99
C PRO A 86 16.03 -29.13 17.60
N ALA A 87 16.51 -29.92 16.64
CA ALA A 87 16.43 -29.57 15.23
C ALA A 87 14.95 -29.41 14.80
N LEU A 88 14.70 -28.44 13.93
CA LEU A 88 13.36 -28.01 13.52
C LEU A 88 13.27 -27.86 12.01
N ARG A 89 12.24 -28.46 11.40
CA ARG A 89 11.98 -28.34 9.96
C ARG A 89 10.65 -27.68 9.69
N ARG A 90 10.57 -26.98 8.56
CA ARG A 90 9.32 -26.47 8.00
C ARG A 90 9.35 -26.55 6.48
N LEU A 91 8.25 -27.01 5.90
CA LEU A 91 8.06 -26.99 4.44
C LEU A 91 7.49 -25.64 4.01
N PHE A 92 7.83 -25.23 2.80
CA PHE A 92 7.23 -24.12 2.09
C PHE A 92 6.96 -24.50 0.63
N GLU A 93 6.15 -23.68 -0.06
CA GLU A 93 5.85 -23.90 -1.47
C GLU A 93 7.14 -23.92 -2.31
N PRO A 94 7.36 -24.95 -3.15
CA PRO A 94 8.54 -25.06 -4.00
C PRO A 94 8.85 -23.78 -4.80
N THR A 95 10.13 -23.45 -4.93
CA THR A 95 10.58 -22.26 -5.64
C THR A 95 12.01 -22.40 -6.16
N GLU A 96 12.29 -21.83 -7.34
CA GLU A 96 13.65 -21.78 -7.90
C GLU A 96 14.57 -20.76 -7.22
N ALA A 97 14.00 -19.83 -6.46
CA ALA A 97 14.73 -18.83 -5.68
C ALA A 97 14.21 -18.80 -4.25
N VAL A 98 15.12 -18.77 -3.29
CA VAL A 98 14.81 -18.67 -1.86
C VAL A 98 15.63 -17.55 -1.22
N TYR A 99 14.96 -16.75 -0.42
CA TYR A 99 15.54 -15.72 0.42
C TYR A 99 15.20 -16.03 1.88
N VAL A 100 16.18 -15.90 2.76
CA VAL A 100 16.02 -16.07 4.21
C VAL A 100 16.59 -14.86 4.92
N ARG A 101 15.87 -14.34 5.91
CA ARG A 101 16.31 -13.30 6.85
C ARG A 101 16.02 -13.75 8.26
N PHE A 102 16.94 -13.52 9.17
CA PHE A 102 16.74 -13.76 10.60
C PHE A 102 17.69 -12.88 11.40
N PHE A 103 17.36 -12.64 12.66
CA PHE A 103 18.28 -12.05 13.61
C PHE A 103 19.01 -13.15 14.36
N LEU A 104 20.32 -12.96 14.55
CA LEU A 104 21.21 -13.91 15.22
C LEU A 104 21.95 -13.19 16.34
N LYS A 105 21.95 -13.79 17.54
CA LYS A 105 22.77 -13.35 18.67
C LYS A 105 23.58 -14.52 19.21
N LEU A 106 24.89 -14.32 19.30
CA LEU A 106 25.83 -15.26 19.90
C LEU A 106 26.12 -14.79 21.33
N SER A 107 26.30 -15.71 22.28
CA SER A 107 26.65 -15.36 23.66
C SER A 107 28.01 -14.66 23.73
N GLU A 108 28.18 -13.79 24.73
CA GLU A 108 29.47 -13.17 25.04
C GLU A 108 30.59 -14.22 25.12
N GLY A 109 31.72 -13.91 24.46
CA GLY A 109 32.86 -14.81 24.42
C GLY A 109 32.68 -16.06 23.54
N TRP A 110 31.75 -16.04 22.58
CA TRP A 110 31.51 -17.17 21.65
C TRP A 110 32.79 -17.79 21.09
N GLY A 111 32.89 -19.11 21.22
CA GLY A 111 34.01 -19.92 20.78
C GLY A 111 33.72 -20.64 19.46
N TRP A 112 34.68 -20.57 18.54
CA TRP A 112 34.62 -21.28 17.26
C TRP A 112 35.23 -22.69 17.34
N SER A 113 34.74 -23.58 16.48
CA SER A 113 35.13 -25.00 16.48
C SER A 113 36.55 -25.26 15.97
N GLY A 114 37.16 -24.30 15.26
CA GLY A 114 38.42 -24.48 14.56
C GLY A 114 38.31 -25.38 13.32
N ARG A 115 37.10 -25.70 12.86
CA ARG A 115 36.86 -26.56 11.70
C ARG A 115 36.17 -25.79 10.57
N PRO A 116 36.60 -25.98 9.30
CA PRO A 116 36.07 -25.23 8.17
C PRO A 116 34.69 -25.70 7.68
N TYR A 117 33.98 -26.50 8.46
CA TYR A 117 32.65 -27.04 8.10
C TYR A 117 31.69 -26.93 9.28
N HIS A 118 32.01 -26.08 10.25
CA HIS A 118 31.40 -26.14 11.58
C HIS A 118 31.46 -24.78 12.27
N PRO A 119 30.38 -24.28 12.92
CA PRO A 119 29.09 -24.94 13.17
C PRO A 119 28.16 -25.01 11.96
N HIS A 120 27.15 -25.88 12.06
CA HIS A 120 25.99 -25.86 11.16
C HIS A 120 24.85 -25.10 11.82
N LEU A 121 24.11 -24.28 11.07
CA LEU A 121 23.02 -23.46 11.60
C LEU A 121 21.71 -23.63 10.82
N ILE A 122 21.51 -22.84 9.76
CA ILE A 122 20.33 -22.87 8.91
C ILE A 122 20.68 -23.59 7.62
N GLN A 123 19.83 -24.52 7.22
CA GLN A 123 19.97 -25.30 6.01
C GLN A 123 18.70 -25.20 5.18
N LEU A 124 18.82 -25.10 3.87
CA LEU A 124 17.71 -25.13 2.93
C LEU A 124 17.88 -26.34 2.00
N LEU A 125 16.83 -27.12 1.90
CA LEU A 125 16.77 -28.36 1.12
C LEU A 125 15.81 -28.21 -0.06
N THR A 126 15.87 -29.19 -0.96
CA THR A 126 15.14 -29.17 -2.23
C THR A 126 14.07 -30.26 -2.33
N THR A 127 13.23 -30.17 -3.36
CA THR A 127 12.23 -31.17 -3.74
C THR A 127 12.81 -32.55 -4.03
N GLU A 128 14.12 -32.64 -4.29
CA GLU A 128 14.84 -33.92 -4.45
C GLU A 128 15.21 -34.57 -3.09
N ASN A 129 14.91 -33.90 -1.98
CA ASN A 129 15.11 -34.42 -0.64
C ASN A 129 13.77 -34.85 -0.03
N GLY A 130 13.79 -36.01 0.65
CA GLY A 130 12.63 -36.45 1.42
C GLY A 130 12.32 -35.50 2.59
N LYS A 131 11.05 -35.47 3.02
CA LYS A 131 10.60 -34.61 4.14
C LYS A 131 11.44 -34.73 5.42
N TYR A 132 12.00 -35.91 5.71
CA TYR A 132 12.84 -36.18 6.89
C TYR A 132 14.32 -36.40 6.53
N GLN A 133 14.75 -36.01 5.32
CA GLN A 133 16.10 -36.25 4.83
C GLN A 133 17.13 -35.54 5.70
N GLY A 134 18.14 -36.28 6.15
CA GLY A 134 19.27 -35.71 6.86
C GLY A 134 20.15 -34.86 5.91
N PRO A 135 20.72 -33.75 6.39
CA PRO A 135 21.49 -32.83 5.55
C PRO A 135 22.88 -33.35 5.14
N ALA A 136 23.34 -34.44 5.76
CA ALA A 136 24.58 -35.11 5.40
C ALA A 136 24.37 -36.26 4.39
N ALA A 137 23.14 -36.53 3.95
CA ALA A 137 22.83 -37.55 2.96
C ALA A 137 21.78 -37.00 1.99
N SER A 138 22.01 -35.80 1.48
CA SER A 138 21.07 -35.05 0.67
C SER A 138 21.66 -34.71 -0.71
N ARG A 139 20.77 -34.53 -1.67
CA ARG A 139 20.99 -33.65 -2.84
C ARG A 139 21.22 -32.21 -2.40
N LEU A 140 21.38 -31.28 -3.33
CA LEU A 140 21.63 -29.85 -3.07
C LEU A 140 21.03 -29.37 -1.74
N THR A 141 21.92 -29.06 -0.81
CA THR A 141 21.64 -28.41 0.48
C THR A 141 22.49 -27.17 0.55
N VAL A 142 21.87 -26.04 0.87
CA VAL A 142 22.59 -24.78 1.06
C VAL A 142 22.55 -24.36 2.53
N TYR A 143 23.63 -23.74 3.00
CA TYR A 143 23.85 -23.41 4.40
C TYR A 143 23.97 -21.90 4.56
N VAL A 144 23.46 -21.37 5.67
CA VAL A 144 23.66 -20.00 6.13
C VAL A 144 24.15 -20.08 7.56
N GLU A 145 25.44 -19.78 7.79
CA GLU A 145 26.06 -20.04 9.09
C GLU A 145 27.20 -19.05 9.42
N PRO A 146 27.36 -18.68 10.70
CA PRO A 146 28.57 -18.02 11.17
C PRO A 146 29.72 -19.02 11.22
N GLN A 147 30.85 -18.73 10.59
CA GLN A 147 32.03 -19.59 10.59
C GLN A 147 33.31 -18.80 10.85
N GLU A 148 33.98 -19.08 11.98
CA GLU A 148 35.21 -18.39 12.41
C GLU A 148 35.08 -16.86 12.33
N GLY A 149 33.90 -16.36 12.71
CA GLY A 149 33.55 -14.94 12.70
C GLY A 149 33.08 -14.39 11.35
N ARG A 150 33.12 -15.15 10.26
CA ARG A 150 32.63 -14.75 8.93
C ARG A 150 31.19 -15.23 8.71
N LEU A 151 30.45 -14.56 7.83
CA LEU A 151 29.19 -15.09 7.32
C LEU A 151 29.50 -16.03 6.15
N ARG A 152 29.14 -17.31 6.29
CA ARG A 152 29.31 -18.32 5.25
C ARG A 152 27.98 -18.68 4.63
N LEU A 153 27.92 -18.59 3.30
CA LEU A 153 26.98 -19.38 2.52
C LEU A 153 27.71 -20.59 1.95
N ALA A 154 27.14 -21.78 2.12
CA ALA A 154 27.71 -22.99 1.53
C ALA A 154 26.69 -23.70 0.66
N ALA A 155 27.18 -24.48 -0.30
CA ALA A 155 26.34 -25.37 -1.09
C ALA A 155 27.02 -26.74 -1.20
N GLN A 156 26.24 -27.77 -0.92
CA GLN A 156 26.69 -29.15 -0.89
C GLN A 156 25.62 -30.04 -1.53
N ASP A 157 26.03 -30.81 -2.53
CA ASP A 157 25.30 -32.00 -2.95
C ASP A 157 26.12 -33.21 -2.53
N ILE A 158 25.78 -33.76 -1.38
CA ILE A 158 26.57 -34.86 -0.84
C ILE A 158 26.29 -36.11 -1.68
N GLU A 159 25.12 -36.31 -2.28
CA GLU A 159 24.90 -37.44 -3.19
C GLU A 159 25.63 -37.34 -4.56
N ASN A 160 26.56 -36.40 -4.74
CA ASN A 160 27.42 -36.22 -5.93
C ASN A 160 28.80 -36.93 -5.83
N ARG A 161 29.29 -37.54 -6.92
CA ARG A 161 30.53 -38.36 -6.99
C ARG A 161 31.57 -37.81 -7.94
N ASP A 162 31.21 -36.94 -8.88
CA ASP A 162 32.12 -36.50 -9.93
C ASP A 162 32.98 -35.30 -9.50
N ALA A 163 32.75 -34.75 -8.29
CA ALA A 163 33.53 -33.71 -7.63
C ALA A 163 33.99 -34.14 -6.22
N PRO A 164 35.20 -34.72 -6.05
CA PRO A 164 35.60 -35.41 -4.83
C PRO A 164 36.34 -34.50 -3.83
N HIS A 165 35.64 -33.90 -2.87
CA HIS A 165 36.23 -33.47 -1.58
C HIS A 165 35.18 -33.57 -0.45
N GLY A 166 35.36 -34.51 0.50
CA GLY A 166 34.45 -34.74 1.64
C GLY A 166 33.41 -35.84 1.40
N PRO A 167 32.95 -36.58 2.43
CA PRO A 167 32.59 -37.99 2.32
C PRO A 167 31.22 -38.28 1.67
N THR A 168 31.19 -38.79 0.44
CA THR A 168 29.98 -39.43 -0.15
C THR A 168 30.17 -40.26 -1.43
N GLN A 169 29.11 -41.05 -1.73
CA GLN A 169 28.96 -41.97 -2.86
C GLN A 169 27.58 -41.78 -3.61
N GLY A 170 27.52 -41.11 -4.77
CA GLY A 170 26.50 -41.27 -5.87
C GLY A 170 26.80 -40.36 -7.11
N PRO A 171 26.56 -40.73 -8.40
CA PRO A 171 26.99 -39.90 -9.56
C PRO A 171 26.05 -38.74 -9.94
N LEU A 172 26.61 -37.56 -10.30
CA LEU A 172 25.93 -36.40 -10.92
C LEU A 172 26.84 -35.61 -11.87
N ARG A 173 26.30 -35.14 -13.00
CA ARG A 173 27.03 -34.38 -14.03
C ARG A 173 26.99 -32.87 -13.76
N GLY A 174 27.87 -32.40 -12.89
CA GLY A 174 27.99 -30.98 -12.53
C GLY A 174 27.10 -30.57 -11.35
N GLY A 175 27.53 -29.54 -10.62
CA GLY A 175 26.90 -29.06 -9.39
C GLY A 175 27.94 -28.54 -8.38
N VAL A 176 27.51 -27.74 -7.40
CA VAL A 176 28.33 -27.28 -6.27
C VAL A 176 28.39 -28.37 -5.21
N ASN A 177 29.55 -29.02 -5.09
CA ASN A 177 29.87 -29.83 -3.93
C ASN A 177 30.99 -29.15 -3.12
N GLY A 178 30.76 -28.90 -1.83
CA GLY A 178 31.74 -28.30 -0.94
C GLY A 178 32.15 -26.87 -1.33
N SER A 179 31.23 -26.08 -1.89
CA SER A 179 31.49 -24.69 -2.25
C SER A 179 31.17 -23.77 -1.07
N PHE A 180 32.10 -22.86 -0.75
CA PHE A 180 31.96 -21.87 0.31
C PHE A 180 32.02 -20.47 -0.29
N PHE A 181 31.11 -19.61 0.16
CA PHE A 181 30.98 -18.23 -0.22
C PHE A 181 30.98 -17.42 1.08
N ASP A 182 32.19 -17.10 1.54
CA ASP A 182 32.42 -16.44 2.83
C ASP A 182 32.50 -14.93 2.64
N SER A 183 32.02 -14.18 3.63
CA SER A 183 32.32 -12.75 3.73
C SER A 183 33.83 -12.52 3.79
N GLU A 184 34.30 -11.45 3.14
CA GLU A 184 35.73 -11.08 3.19
C GLU A 184 36.17 -10.60 4.58
N GLU A 185 35.26 -9.96 5.30
CA GLU A 185 35.47 -9.45 6.65
C GLU A 185 34.96 -10.42 7.72
N THR A 186 35.54 -10.30 8.91
CA THR A 186 35.01 -10.91 10.14
C THR A 186 33.89 -10.02 10.65
N LEU A 187 32.67 -10.58 10.73
CA LEU A 187 31.43 -9.86 11.00
C LEU A 187 30.90 -10.13 12.42
N PHE A 188 30.98 -11.37 12.89
CA PHE A 188 30.51 -11.76 14.23
C PHE A 188 31.58 -11.48 15.28
N THR A 189 31.73 -10.22 15.66
CA THR A 189 32.81 -9.75 16.57
C THR A 189 32.35 -9.40 17.98
N ASP A 190 31.05 -9.36 18.24
CA ASP A 190 30.45 -9.05 19.52
C ASP A 190 29.25 -9.97 19.82
N ASP A 191 28.55 -9.68 20.92
CA ASP A 191 27.38 -10.42 21.38
C ASP A 191 26.06 -9.69 21.08
N ALA A 192 26.04 -8.72 20.15
CA ALA A 192 24.83 -8.02 19.76
C ALA A 192 23.91 -8.89 18.88
N TRP A 193 22.70 -8.39 18.66
CA TRP A 193 21.80 -8.96 17.65
C TRP A 193 22.19 -8.43 16.27
N HIS A 194 22.47 -9.35 15.34
CA HIS A 194 22.78 -9.01 13.95
C HIS A 194 21.72 -9.54 12.99
N CYS A 195 21.35 -8.75 11.99
CA CYS A 195 20.47 -9.18 10.91
C CYS A 195 21.29 -9.95 9.86
N VAL A 196 20.98 -11.22 9.66
CA VAL A 196 21.60 -12.07 8.65
C VAL A 196 20.60 -12.36 7.55
N GLU A 197 21.01 -12.11 6.31
CA GLU A 197 20.18 -12.35 5.14
C GLU A 197 20.95 -13.18 4.10
N ALA A 198 20.27 -14.09 3.42
CA ALA A 198 20.85 -14.88 2.35
C ALA A 198 19.85 -15.14 1.22
N GLN A 199 20.33 -15.15 -0.02
CA GLN A 199 19.57 -15.46 -1.21
C GLN A 199 20.29 -16.55 -2.02
N PHE A 200 19.52 -17.54 -2.46
CA PHE A 200 19.95 -18.58 -3.38
C PHE A 200 18.98 -18.66 -4.55
N ARG A 201 19.48 -18.62 -5.79
CA ARG A 201 18.69 -18.83 -7.01
C ARG A 201 19.33 -19.91 -7.86
N LEU A 202 18.55 -20.93 -8.20
CA LEU A 202 18.99 -22.00 -9.08
C LEU A 202 19.36 -21.44 -10.46
N ASN A 203 20.36 -22.06 -11.08
CA ASN A 203 20.77 -21.71 -12.44
C ASN A 203 19.79 -22.27 -13.48
N THR A 204 19.82 -21.67 -14.67
CA THR A 204 19.12 -22.17 -15.86
C THR A 204 19.84 -23.37 -16.45
N LEU A 205 19.11 -24.13 -17.26
CA LEU A 205 19.57 -25.37 -17.90
C LEU A 205 19.39 -25.30 -19.41
N ASP A 206 20.40 -25.73 -20.16
CA ASP A 206 20.31 -26.03 -21.59
C ASP A 206 20.05 -27.53 -21.75
N LEU A 207 18.77 -27.92 -21.78
CA LEU A 207 18.35 -29.32 -21.86
C LEU A 207 18.64 -29.94 -23.24
N GLU A 208 18.73 -29.14 -24.30
CA GLU A 208 19.07 -29.63 -25.64
C GLU A 208 20.52 -30.11 -25.71
N ARG A 209 21.41 -29.42 -24.98
CA ARG A 209 22.84 -29.74 -24.92
C ARG A 209 23.26 -30.50 -23.67
N ASP A 210 22.30 -30.92 -22.83
CA ASP A 210 22.53 -31.62 -21.55
C ASP A 210 23.55 -30.86 -20.67
N ARG A 211 23.35 -29.55 -20.48
CA ARG A 211 24.33 -28.67 -19.82
C ARG A 211 23.70 -27.65 -18.86
N PRO A 212 24.22 -27.50 -17.63
CA PRO A 212 23.86 -26.39 -16.76
C PRO A 212 24.53 -25.08 -17.18
N ASN A 213 23.84 -23.95 -17.05
CA ASN A 213 24.42 -22.62 -17.23
C ASN A 213 24.95 -22.08 -15.89
N ALA A 214 26.01 -21.27 -15.91
CA ALA A 214 26.57 -20.66 -14.70
C ALA A 214 25.96 -19.27 -14.47
N ASP A 215 24.66 -19.24 -14.18
CA ASP A 215 23.86 -18.02 -13.98
C ASP A 215 22.98 -18.03 -12.71
N GLY A 216 23.25 -18.98 -11.81
CA GLY A 216 22.67 -19.05 -10.47
C GLY A 216 23.27 -17.99 -9.54
N VAL A 217 22.53 -17.63 -8.50
CA VAL A 217 22.87 -16.52 -7.60
C VAL A 217 23.06 -17.02 -6.18
N VAL A 218 24.09 -16.53 -5.52
CA VAL A 218 24.35 -16.69 -4.09
C VAL A 218 24.75 -15.32 -3.53
N ARG A 219 23.91 -14.75 -2.67
CA ARG A 219 24.14 -13.44 -2.06
C ARG A 219 23.88 -13.48 -0.56
N ALA A 220 24.67 -12.73 0.20
CA ALA A 220 24.50 -12.61 1.63
C ALA A 220 24.61 -11.14 2.07
N TRP A 221 23.80 -10.78 3.06
CA TRP A 221 23.85 -9.49 3.70
C TRP A 221 23.99 -9.64 5.22
N PHE A 222 24.70 -8.71 5.83
CA PHE A 222 24.93 -8.64 7.26
C PHE A 222 24.68 -7.22 7.76
N ASP A 223 23.73 -7.07 8.67
CA ASP A 223 23.23 -5.77 9.15
C ASP A 223 22.87 -4.81 8.00
N GLY A 224 22.30 -5.39 6.95
CA GLY A 224 21.93 -4.70 5.73
C GLY A 224 23.05 -4.67 4.68
N GLU A 225 24.33 -4.73 5.02
CA GLU A 225 25.42 -4.60 4.03
C GLU A 225 25.63 -5.86 3.19
N LEU A 226 25.85 -5.72 1.88
CA LEU A 226 26.10 -6.85 0.98
C LEU A 226 27.53 -7.35 1.17
N VAL A 227 27.68 -8.57 1.70
CA VAL A 227 28.98 -9.14 2.09
C VAL A 227 29.40 -10.35 1.26
N VAL A 228 28.47 -10.94 0.50
CA VAL A 228 28.73 -11.98 -0.50
C VAL A 228 27.87 -11.68 -1.73
N ASP A 229 28.47 -11.63 -2.93
CA ASP A 229 27.74 -11.45 -4.19
C ASP A 229 28.31 -12.33 -5.30
N ARG A 230 27.56 -13.36 -5.67
CA ARG A 230 27.90 -14.30 -6.76
C ARG A 230 26.70 -14.47 -7.67
N SER A 231 26.94 -14.37 -8.98
CA SER A 231 25.93 -14.54 -10.04
C SER A 231 26.36 -15.54 -11.12
N ASP A 232 27.40 -16.31 -10.82
CA ASP A 232 28.10 -17.24 -11.70
C ASP A 232 28.07 -18.68 -11.14
N VAL A 233 27.03 -19.03 -10.37
CA VAL A 233 26.97 -20.28 -9.59
C VAL A 233 26.13 -21.33 -10.31
N VAL A 234 26.57 -22.59 -10.26
CA VAL A 234 25.79 -23.75 -10.74
C VAL A 234 25.29 -24.55 -9.54
N LEU A 235 24.02 -24.37 -9.19
CA LEU A 235 23.33 -25.07 -8.09
C LEU A 235 22.61 -26.35 -8.54
N ARG A 236 22.13 -26.41 -9.78
CA ARG A 236 21.29 -27.47 -10.35
C ARG A 236 21.88 -28.00 -11.66
N SER A 237 21.87 -29.32 -11.84
CA SER A 237 22.29 -30.00 -13.08
C SER A 237 21.08 -30.40 -13.93
N THR A 238 21.35 -30.83 -15.18
CA THR A 238 20.33 -31.40 -16.07
C THR A 238 19.80 -32.76 -15.61
N ASP A 239 20.44 -33.40 -14.62
CA ASP A 239 19.94 -34.62 -14.00
C ASP A 239 18.66 -34.38 -13.17
N PHE A 240 18.46 -33.14 -12.68
CA PHE A 240 17.31 -32.73 -11.88
C PHE A 240 16.65 -31.45 -12.41
N PRO A 241 16.03 -31.49 -13.60
CA PRO A 241 15.54 -30.28 -14.25
C PRO A 241 14.36 -29.62 -13.52
N GLY A 242 13.66 -30.34 -12.64
CA GLY A 242 12.56 -29.85 -11.82
C GLY A 242 12.90 -29.60 -10.35
N MET A 243 14.19 -29.63 -9.96
CA MET A 243 14.60 -29.36 -8.58
C MET A 243 14.26 -27.92 -8.19
N GLU A 244 13.68 -27.75 -7.01
CA GLU A 244 13.29 -26.47 -6.41
C GLU A 244 13.55 -26.48 -4.90
N PHE A 245 13.76 -25.33 -4.27
CA PHE A 245 13.84 -25.22 -2.80
C PHE A 245 12.44 -25.33 -2.18
N ASN A 246 12.28 -26.10 -1.12
CA ASN A 246 10.95 -26.31 -0.49
C ASN A 246 10.99 -26.55 1.02
N GLN A 247 12.16 -26.51 1.64
CA GLN A 247 12.32 -26.89 3.04
C GLN A 247 13.42 -26.08 3.72
N ILE A 248 13.14 -25.61 4.93
CA ILE A 248 14.15 -25.07 5.84
C ILE A 248 14.37 -26.05 6.99
N LEU A 249 15.61 -26.14 7.46
CA LEU A 249 16.03 -26.89 8.63
C LEU A 249 16.90 -25.99 9.51
N LEU A 250 16.40 -25.71 10.71
CA LEU A 250 17.16 -25.12 11.81
C LEU A 250 17.78 -26.28 12.59
N ALA A 251 19.06 -26.56 12.37
CA ALA A 251 19.78 -27.62 13.08
C ALA A 251 21.14 -27.13 13.57
N PRO A 252 21.17 -26.22 14.57
CA PRO A 252 22.41 -25.82 15.20
C PRO A 252 23.12 -27.04 15.81
N TYR A 253 24.35 -27.29 15.39
CA TYR A 253 25.04 -28.53 15.75
C TYR A 253 26.50 -28.30 16.08
N PHE A 254 27.01 -28.94 17.14
CA PHE A 254 28.44 -29.12 17.43
C PHE A 254 28.91 -30.56 17.20
N GLY A 255 29.93 -30.77 16.36
CA GLY A 255 30.51 -32.10 16.19
C GLY A 255 31.11 -32.64 17.50
N PRO A 256 31.26 -33.97 17.66
CA PRO A 256 31.80 -34.55 18.90
C PRO A 256 33.17 -33.97 19.24
N GLY A 257 33.28 -33.36 20.43
CA GLY A 257 34.51 -32.74 20.92
C GLY A 257 34.89 -31.43 20.22
N LEU A 258 33.99 -30.83 19.43
CA LEU A 258 34.22 -29.55 18.75
C LEU A 258 33.62 -28.34 19.46
N LEU A 259 32.77 -28.55 20.48
CA LEU A 259 32.24 -27.47 21.30
C LEU A 259 33.38 -26.89 22.16
N PRO A 260 33.75 -25.61 22.00
CA PRO A 260 34.91 -25.05 22.70
C PRO A 260 34.67 -24.86 24.21
N HIS A 261 33.49 -24.34 24.56
CA HIS A 261 32.99 -24.15 25.91
C HIS A 261 31.46 -24.02 25.85
N GLU A 262 30.84 -23.92 27.02
CA GLU A 262 29.43 -23.59 27.15
C GLU A 262 29.11 -22.28 26.43
N GLN A 263 28.07 -22.28 25.61
CA GLN A 263 27.66 -21.09 24.85
C GLN A 263 26.21 -21.21 24.37
N THR A 264 25.62 -20.06 24.04
CA THR A 264 24.22 -19.98 23.61
C THR A 264 24.10 -19.20 22.31
N LEU A 265 23.30 -19.72 21.40
CA LEU A 265 22.90 -19.08 20.16
C LEU A 265 21.40 -18.79 20.21
N ARG A 266 20.99 -17.60 19.77
CA ARG A 266 19.57 -17.20 19.71
C ARG A 266 19.19 -16.75 18.30
N ILE A 267 18.00 -17.12 17.87
CA ILE A 267 17.42 -16.74 16.57
C ILE A 267 16.07 -16.07 16.81
N ASP A 268 15.80 -15.00 16.08
CA ASP A 268 14.55 -14.24 16.15
C ASP A 268 14.15 -13.72 14.75
N GLU A 269 12.88 -13.37 14.55
CA GLU A 269 12.34 -12.69 13.37
C GLU A 269 12.71 -13.38 12.03
N LEU A 270 12.56 -14.71 11.98
CA LEU A 270 12.85 -15.50 10.79
C LEU A 270 11.79 -15.25 9.70
N VAL A 271 12.26 -14.94 8.50
CA VAL A 271 11.45 -14.76 7.30
C VAL A 271 12.04 -15.64 6.20
N VAL A 272 11.17 -16.41 5.54
CA VAL A 272 11.53 -17.16 4.32
C VAL A 272 10.64 -16.67 3.19
N GLY A 273 11.25 -16.37 2.05
CA GLY A 273 10.61 -15.86 0.84
C GLY A 273 11.32 -16.31 -0.43
N THR A 274 10.96 -15.72 -1.57
CA THR A 274 11.51 -16.04 -2.90
C THR A 274 12.49 -14.99 -3.41
N ARG A 275 12.48 -13.79 -2.79
CA ARG A 275 13.34 -12.66 -3.13
C ARG A 275 13.63 -11.85 -1.88
N ARG A 276 14.76 -11.14 -1.86
CA ARG A 276 15.04 -10.15 -0.83
C ARG A 276 14.01 -9.04 -0.97
N PRO A 277 13.35 -8.59 0.11
CA PRO A 277 12.44 -7.45 0.05
C PRO A 277 13.10 -6.25 -0.64
N GLU A 278 14.40 -6.03 -0.40
CA GLU A 278 15.29 -5.01 -1.01
C GLU A 278 15.68 -5.18 -2.48
N ASP A 279 15.53 -6.38 -3.07
CA ASP A 279 15.76 -6.60 -4.51
C ASP A 279 14.50 -6.30 -5.36
N ASP A 280 13.42 -5.84 -4.70
CA ASP A 280 12.42 -4.98 -5.33
C ASP A 280 13.09 -3.63 -5.64
N PRO A 281 12.97 -3.04 -6.85
CA PRO A 281 13.44 -1.68 -7.13
C PRO A 281 12.93 -0.59 -6.16
N ALA A 282 12.02 -0.98 -5.27
CA ALA A 282 11.41 -0.24 -4.18
C ALA A 282 12.15 -0.22 -2.85
N ALA A 283 13.04 -1.18 -2.62
CA ALA A 283 13.54 -1.43 -1.28
C ALA A 283 15.06 -1.21 -1.13
N ASP A 284 15.66 -0.59 -2.15
CA ASP A 284 16.89 0.23 -2.09
C ASP A 284 16.77 1.46 -1.16
N ARG A 285 15.68 1.57 -0.39
CA ARG A 285 15.39 2.72 0.48
C ARG A 285 15.28 2.37 1.95
N SER A 286 15.23 1.10 2.35
CA SER A 286 15.07 0.71 3.76
C SER A 286 16.35 0.73 4.60
N ARG A 287 17.54 0.96 4.02
CA ARG A 287 18.83 0.92 4.75
C ARG A 287 19.17 2.17 5.57
N ASN A 288 18.40 3.24 5.46
CA ASN A 288 18.47 4.38 6.37
C ASN A 288 17.11 4.53 7.07
N GLY A 289 16.99 3.96 8.29
CA GLY A 289 15.88 4.09 9.24
C GLY A 289 14.49 4.42 8.66
N ARG A 290 13.58 3.42 8.60
CA ARG A 290 12.16 3.56 8.18
C ARG A 290 11.93 4.73 7.23
N ALA A 291 12.25 4.51 5.94
CA ALA A 291 12.24 5.57 4.94
C ALA A 291 10.90 6.29 4.91
N SER A 292 10.96 7.55 5.35
CA SER A 292 9.86 8.45 5.13
C SER A 292 9.73 8.70 3.63
N MET A 293 8.51 8.59 3.12
CA MET A 293 8.15 8.94 1.75
C MET A 293 7.76 10.41 1.71
N ARG A 294 8.30 11.17 0.75
CA ARG A 294 7.92 12.58 0.59
C ARG A 294 6.75 12.69 -0.39
N VAL A 295 5.57 13.06 0.07
CA VAL A 295 4.39 13.19 -0.78
C VAL A 295 3.99 14.64 -0.96
N ALA A 296 3.49 14.97 -2.15
CA ALA A 296 3.05 16.30 -2.51
C ALA A 296 1.61 16.30 -3.04
N ALA A 297 0.83 17.29 -2.62
CA ALA A 297 -0.44 17.64 -3.26
C ALA A 297 -0.29 18.97 -4.00
N ALA A 298 -0.61 18.97 -5.30
CA ALA A 298 -0.53 20.17 -6.13
C ALA A 298 -1.77 21.06 -5.95
N GLN A 299 -1.51 22.37 -5.87
CA GLN A 299 -2.52 23.43 -5.86
C GLN A 299 -2.39 24.30 -7.12
N PRO A 300 -2.64 23.75 -8.32
CA PRO A 300 -2.64 24.55 -9.53
C PRO A 300 -3.67 25.69 -9.40
N GLY A 301 -3.29 26.90 -9.80
CA GLY A 301 -4.22 27.99 -10.07
C GLY A 301 -5.30 27.60 -11.07
N ASN A 302 -6.32 28.46 -11.19
CA ASN A 302 -7.45 28.20 -12.08
C ASN A 302 -6.98 28.14 -13.55
N ARG A 303 -7.21 26.98 -14.19
CA ARG A 303 -6.85 26.68 -15.58
C ARG A 303 -8.03 26.22 -16.42
N THR A 304 -9.25 26.51 -15.95
CA THR A 304 -10.45 26.19 -16.71
C THR A 304 -10.36 26.75 -18.12
N ILE A 305 -10.58 25.87 -19.09
CA ILE A 305 -10.55 26.16 -20.51
C ILE A 305 -11.85 26.87 -20.87
N ASP A 306 -11.70 27.93 -21.67
CA ASP A 306 -12.83 28.71 -22.15
C ASP A 306 -13.75 27.82 -23.00
N PHE A 307 -15.02 27.74 -22.60
CA PHE A 307 -16.01 26.90 -23.24
C PHE A 307 -16.46 27.46 -24.60
N HIS A 308 -16.08 28.68 -24.98
CA HIS A 308 -16.36 29.22 -26.32
C HIS A 308 -15.37 28.74 -27.39
N LEU A 309 -14.31 28.03 -27.01
CA LEU A 309 -13.30 27.54 -27.95
C LEU A 309 -13.79 26.36 -28.79
N GLU A 310 -13.40 26.34 -30.05
CA GLU A 310 -13.65 25.20 -30.94
C GLU A 310 -12.72 24.02 -30.58
N PRO A 311 -13.10 22.75 -30.89
CA PRO A 311 -12.35 21.57 -30.48
C PRO A 311 -10.83 21.59 -30.77
N ALA A 312 -10.42 22.13 -31.92
CA ALA A 312 -9.00 22.23 -32.27
C ALA A 312 -8.23 23.24 -31.40
N GLU A 313 -8.87 24.33 -30.99
CA GLU A 313 -8.28 25.37 -30.15
C GLU A 313 -8.16 24.88 -28.70
N VAL A 314 -9.09 24.03 -28.26
CA VAL A 314 -9.07 23.37 -26.95
C VAL A 314 -7.83 22.52 -26.78
N LEU A 315 -7.49 21.66 -27.75
CA LEU A 315 -6.28 20.83 -27.67
C LEU A 315 -5.01 21.67 -27.57
N ALA A 316 -4.93 22.79 -28.31
CA ALA A 316 -3.82 23.72 -28.20
C ALA A 316 -3.78 24.42 -26.82
N ARG A 317 -4.94 24.69 -26.21
CA ARG A 317 -5.02 25.22 -24.85
C ARG A 317 -4.61 24.19 -23.81
N VAL A 318 -5.01 22.92 -23.99
CA VAL A 318 -4.57 21.78 -23.18
C VAL A 318 -3.05 21.67 -23.20
N ASP A 319 -2.39 21.73 -24.36
CA ASP A 319 -0.93 21.67 -24.45
C ASP A 319 -0.22 22.77 -23.64
N ARG A 320 -0.82 23.97 -23.63
CA ARG A 320 -0.31 25.09 -22.84
C ARG A 320 -0.47 24.82 -21.34
N SER A 321 -1.64 24.37 -20.91
CA SER A 321 -1.90 23.98 -19.52
C SER A 321 -0.97 22.85 -19.08
N LEU A 322 -0.77 21.82 -19.89
CA LEU A 322 0.15 20.71 -19.58
C LEU A 322 1.59 21.20 -19.39
N SER A 323 2.05 22.18 -20.18
CA SER A 323 3.39 22.75 -19.99
C SER A 323 3.56 23.45 -18.64
N GLU A 324 2.48 24.05 -18.12
CA GLU A 324 2.48 24.67 -16.80
C GLU A 324 2.40 23.61 -15.67
N LEU A 325 1.65 22.53 -15.89
CA LEU A 325 1.56 21.41 -14.93
C LEU A 325 2.87 20.60 -14.88
N GLU A 326 3.56 20.42 -16.01
CA GLU A 326 4.91 19.84 -16.07
C GLU A 326 5.88 20.61 -15.16
N ARG A 327 5.77 21.94 -15.08
CA ARG A 327 6.58 22.75 -14.15
C ARG A 327 6.35 22.32 -12.70
N LEU A 328 5.11 22.06 -12.29
CA LEU A 328 4.78 21.58 -10.94
C LEU A 328 5.27 20.15 -10.70
N VAL A 329 5.24 19.28 -11.72
CA VAL A 329 5.84 17.95 -11.65
C VAL A 329 7.34 18.05 -11.42
N HIS A 330 8.03 18.92 -12.16
CA HIS A 330 9.45 19.14 -11.98
C HIS A 330 9.78 19.79 -10.64
N GLU A 331 8.99 20.76 -10.19
CA GLU A 331 9.17 21.40 -8.87
C GLU A 331 9.02 20.40 -7.72
N ALA A 332 8.05 19.47 -7.80
CA ALA A 332 7.90 18.39 -6.84
C ALA A 332 9.09 17.42 -6.88
N GLY A 333 9.53 17.04 -8.08
CA GLY A 333 10.68 16.16 -8.29
C GLY A 333 11.99 16.77 -7.76
N ASP A 334 12.24 18.05 -8.04
CA ASP A 334 13.39 18.81 -7.54
C ASP A 334 13.37 18.96 -6.01
N ALA A 335 12.17 18.98 -5.40
CA ALA A 335 11.99 18.94 -3.95
C ALA A 335 12.17 17.53 -3.33
N GLY A 336 12.46 16.53 -4.17
CA GLY A 336 12.67 15.13 -3.78
C GLY A 336 11.38 14.40 -3.43
N CYS A 337 10.24 14.80 -4.02
CA CYS A 337 8.98 14.11 -3.78
C CYS A 337 8.95 12.74 -4.45
N ASP A 338 8.39 11.77 -3.74
CA ASP A 338 8.16 10.40 -4.18
C ASP A 338 6.81 10.20 -4.84
N ALA A 339 5.83 11.03 -4.50
CA ALA A 339 4.52 11.03 -5.11
C ALA A 339 3.96 12.44 -5.22
N LEU A 340 3.24 12.70 -6.31
CA LEU A 340 2.52 13.94 -6.55
C LEU A 340 1.07 13.65 -6.95
N ALA A 341 0.12 14.37 -6.37
CA ALA A 341 -1.28 14.32 -6.76
C ALA A 341 -1.74 15.65 -7.35
N PHE A 342 -2.42 15.61 -8.49
CA PHE A 342 -3.14 16.74 -9.06
C PHE A 342 -4.64 16.71 -8.71
N PRO A 343 -5.32 17.88 -8.72
CA PRO A 343 -6.75 17.95 -8.46
C PRO A 343 -7.59 17.29 -9.57
N GLU A 344 -8.87 17.10 -9.25
CA GLU A 344 -9.90 16.76 -10.22
C GLU A 344 -9.93 17.79 -11.37
N ASP A 345 -10.31 17.30 -12.56
CA ASP A 345 -10.29 18.05 -13.81
C ASP A 345 -8.89 18.62 -14.13
N THR A 346 -7.83 17.83 -13.95
CA THR A 346 -6.44 18.22 -14.22
C THR A 346 -6.26 18.90 -15.58
N LEU A 347 -7.01 18.49 -16.60
CA LEU A 347 -7.01 19.11 -17.95
C LEU A 347 -7.66 20.49 -18.02
N GLY A 348 -8.51 20.86 -17.06
CA GLY A 348 -9.26 22.12 -17.02
C GLY A 348 -10.46 22.14 -17.97
N LEU A 349 -10.98 20.99 -18.39
CA LEU A 349 -11.99 20.87 -19.43
C LEU A 349 -13.43 20.91 -18.92
N LEU A 350 -13.67 20.84 -17.60
CA LEU A 350 -15.01 20.73 -17.01
C LEU A 350 -16.08 21.64 -17.65
N ASN A 351 -15.80 22.94 -17.80
CA ASN A 351 -16.76 23.89 -18.37
C ASN A 351 -16.96 23.67 -19.88
N TRP A 352 -15.89 23.34 -20.59
CA TRP A 352 -15.94 23.05 -22.02
C TRP A 352 -16.75 21.77 -22.29
N GLU A 353 -16.52 20.72 -21.51
CA GLU A 353 -17.28 19.46 -21.62
C GLU A 353 -18.77 19.64 -21.32
N ALA A 354 -19.11 20.54 -20.39
CA ALA A 354 -20.50 20.87 -20.09
C ALA A 354 -21.19 21.61 -21.25
N ALA A 355 -20.43 22.42 -22.01
CA ALA A 355 -20.95 23.17 -23.16
C ALA A 355 -21.02 22.33 -24.44
N HIS A 356 -20.13 21.34 -24.61
CA HIS A 356 -19.95 20.57 -25.86
C HIS A 356 -20.04 19.05 -25.63
N PRO A 357 -21.13 18.51 -25.07
CA PRO A 357 -21.26 17.07 -24.81
C PRO A 357 -21.16 16.19 -26.06
N GLU A 358 -21.48 16.72 -27.24
CA GLU A 358 -21.38 16.04 -28.54
C GLU A 358 -19.95 15.96 -29.09
N ALA A 359 -19.02 16.74 -28.55
CA ALA A 359 -17.63 16.83 -29.04
C ALA A 359 -16.62 16.09 -28.13
N LEU A 360 -17.09 15.44 -27.07
CA LEU A 360 -16.23 14.71 -26.12
C LEU A 360 -15.38 13.63 -26.80
N ASP A 361 -15.98 12.84 -27.70
CA ASP A 361 -15.30 11.77 -28.45
C ASP A 361 -14.15 12.30 -29.32
N ALA A 362 -14.22 13.56 -29.75
CA ALA A 362 -13.22 14.19 -30.59
C ALA A 362 -12.04 14.78 -29.79
N VAL A 363 -12.24 15.10 -28.50
CA VAL A 363 -11.25 15.84 -27.69
C VAL A 363 -10.69 15.00 -26.55
N LEU A 364 -11.52 14.31 -25.78
CA LEU A 364 -11.10 13.61 -24.56
C LEU A 364 -10.03 12.55 -24.81
N PRO A 365 -10.12 11.65 -25.82
CA PRO A 365 -9.11 10.63 -26.03
C PRO A 365 -7.71 11.21 -26.27
N GLU A 366 -7.64 12.28 -27.07
CA GLU A 366 -6.37 12.93 -27.39
C GLU A 366 -5.85 13.78 -26.21
N ALA A 367 -6.72 14.54 -25.53
CA ALA A 367 -6.34 15.34 -24.37
C ALA A 367 -5.82 14.48 -23.21
N VAL A 368 -6.52 13.38 -22.90
CA VAL A 368 -6.11 12.43 -21.85
C VAL A 368 -4.81 11.73 -22.24
N SER A 369 -4.68 11.25 -23.48
CA SER A 369 -3.43 10.63 -23.95
C SER A 369 -2.24 11.58 -23.82
N ARG A 370 -2.39 12.85 -24.22
CA ARG A 370 -1.35 13.87 -24.07
C ARG A 370 -1.01 14.14 -22.60
N MET A 371 -2.01 14.18 -21.72
CA MET A 371 -1.80 14.38 -20.28
C MET A 371 -0.99 13.25 -19.66
N LEU A 372 -1.41 12.00 -19.86
CA LEU A 372 -0.72 10.82 -19.30
C LEU A 372 0.71 10.72 -19.84
N ASP A 373 0.89 10.89 -21.15
CA ASP A 373 2.18 10.78 -21.82
C ASP A 373 3.18 11.88 -21.38
N ARG A 374 2.73 13.14 -21.33
CA ARG A 374 3.59 14.28 -20.99
C ARG A 374 3.94 14.32 -19.51
N LEU A 375 2.92 14.26 -18.65
CA LEU A 375 3.13 14.35 -17.20
C LEU A 375 3.74 13.05 -16.66
N GLY A 376 3.38 11.89 -17.22
CA GLY A 376 3.99 10.60 -16.91
C GLY A 376 5.49 10.59 -17.20
N ARG A 377 5.93 11.04 -18.39
CA ARG A 377 7.37 11.19 -18.68
C ARG A 377 8.08 12.15 -17.75
N ALA A 378 7.45 13.29 -17.42
CA ALA A 378 8.05 14.25 -16.49
C ALA A 378 8.23 13.64 -15.09
N ALA A 379 7.24 12.88 -14.60
CA ALA A 379 7.33 12.18 -13.32
C ALA A 379 8.34 11.02 -13.35
N ALA A 380 8.43 10.29 -14.46
CA ALA A 380 9.41 9.22 -14.68
C ALA A 380 10.85 9.74 -14.62
N GLY A 381 11.11 10.93 -15.16
CA GLY A 381 12.41 11.61 -15.06
C GLY A 381 12.86 11.86 -13.63
N HIS A 382 11.91 11.94 -12.69
CA HIS A 382 12.12 12.10 -11.25
C HIS A 382 11.87 10.81 -10.45
N ARG A 383 11.58 9.70 -11.13
CA ARG A 383 11.15 8.42 -10.54
C ARG A 383 10.00 8.58 -9.55
N MET A 384 9.01 9.43 -9.82
CA MET A 384 7.95 9.82 -8.89
C MET A 384 6.61 9.17 -9.27
N TYR A 385 5.80 8.71 -8.30
CA TYR A 385 4.40 8.34 -8.56
C TYR A 385 3.57 9.58 -8.88
N LEU A 386 2.58 9.43 -9.76
CA LEU A 386 1.74 10.56 -10.15
C LEU A 386 0.26 10.17 -10.15
N VAL A 387 -0.57 10.98 -9.48
CA VAL A 387 -2.03 10.88 -9.58
C VAL A 387 -2.58 12.04 -10.38
N LEU A 388 -3.31 11.72 -11.45
CA LEU A 388 -3.97 12.66 -12.35
C LEU A 388 -5.45 12.34 -12.38
N CYS A 389 -6.32 13.33 -12.59
CA CYS A 389 -7.76 13.09 -12.57
C CYS A 389 -8.47 13.93 -13.61
N SER A 390 -9.18 13.32 -14.55
CA SER A 390 -10.00 14.00 -15.56
C SER A 390 -11.08 13.06 -16.10
N ASP A 391 -12.08 13.62 -16.77
CA ASP A 391 -13.02 12.81 -17.52
C ASP A 391 -12.30 12.08 -18.67
N ALA A 392 -12.62 10.81 -18.85
CA ALA A 392 -12.01 9.95 -19.85
C ALA A 392 -13.03 8.97 -20.42
N ILE A 393 -12.90 8.67 -21.70
CA ILE A 393 -13.68 7.63 -22.37
C ILE A 393 -12.94 6.31 -22.18
N ASP A 394 -13.60 5.34 -21.57
CA ASP A 394 -13.00 4.03 -21.31
C ASP A 394 -13.29 3.04 -22.44
N GLN A 395 -12.77 1.81 -22.31
CA GLN A 395 -12.87 0.76 -23.34
C GLN A 395 -14.30 0.36 -23.70
N ASP A 396 -15.26 0.62 -22.81
CA ASP A 396 -16.69 0.37 -23.05
C ASP A 396 -17.40 1.53 -23.77
N GLY A 397 -16.66 2.57 -24.15
CA GLY A 397 -17.16 3.75 -24.86
C GLY A 397 -17.91 4.74 -23.99
N ARG A 398 -17.97 4.55 -22.66
CA ARG A 398 -18.62 5.49 -21.75
C ARG A 398 -17.61 6.46 -21.15
N THR A 399 -18.07 7.68 -20.86
CA THR A 399 -17.26 8.70 -20.18
C THR A 399 -17.35 8.53 -18.66
N TYR A 400 -16.20 8.49 -18.00
CA TYR A 400 -16.04 8.40 -16.56
C TYR A 400 -15.14 9.51 -16.05
N ASN A 401 -15.47 10.06 -14.88
CA ASN A 401 -14.52 10.83 -14.10
C ASN A 401 -13.50 9.87 -13.49
N THR A 402 -12.26 9.95 -13.99
CA THR A 402 -11.24 8.92 -13.79
C THR A 402 -9.99 9.51 -13.14
N ALA A 403 -9.55 8.90 -12.04
CA ALA A 403 -8.24 9.12 -11.46
C ALA A 403 -7.29 8.02 -11.95
N PHE A 404 -6.12 8.43 -12.45
CA PHE A 404 -5.06 7.58 -12.95
C PHE A 404 -3.91 7.59 -11.97
N LEU A 405 -3.42 6.41 -11.59
CA LEU A 405 -2.20 6.23 -10.80
C LEU A 405 -1.09 5.77 -11.76
N LEU A 406 -0.08 6.62 -11.93
CA LEU A 406 1.10 6.31 -12.70
C LEU A 406 2.24 5.85 -11.77
N GLY A 407 2.94 4.80 -12.20
CA GLY A 407 4.14 4.28 -11.57
C GLY A 407 5.32 5.23 -11.68
N ARG A 408 6.42 4.88 -11.00
CA ARG A 408 7.67 5.66 -11.04
C ARG A 408 8.34 5.67 -12.42
N ASP A 409 7.93 4.80 -13.33
CA ASP A 409 8.31 4.75 -14.75
C ASP A 409 7.43 5.63 -15.66
N GLY A 410 6.36 6.23 -15.11
CA GLY A 410 5.41 7.06 -15.83
C GLY A 410 4.28 6.29 -16.49
N ASP A 411 4.26 4.95 -16.38
CA ASP A 411 3.21 4.11 -16.95
C ASP A 411 2.02 3.97 -16.00
N GLU A 412 0.82 3.77 -16.53
CA GLU A 412 -0.38 3.57 -15.72
C GLU A 412 -0.35 2.21 -15.00
N ILE A 413 -0.35 2.23 -13.67
CA ILE A 413 -0.38 1.03 -12.82
C ILE A 413 -1.75 0.81 -12.17
N GLY A 414 -2.66 1.77 -12.30
CA GLY A 414 -4.02 1.68 -11.80
C GLY A 414 -4.91 2.84 -12.24
N ARG A 415 -6.23 2.60 -12.25
CA ARG A 415 -7.24 3.64 -12.44
C ARG A 415 -8.43 3.44 -11.53
N TYR A 416 -9.02 4.55 -11.11
CA TYR A 416 -10.24 4.60 -10.31
C TYR A 416 -11.30 5.43 -11.03
N ARG A 417 -12.52 4.88 -11.14
CA ARG A 417 -13.68 5.57 -11.71
C ARG A 417 -14.58 6.04 -10.56
N LYS A 418 -14.92 7.33 -10.53
CA LYS A 418 -15.75 7.95 -9.49
C LYS A 418 -17.05 7.17 -9.28
N VAL A 419 -17.32 6.77 -8.04
CA VAL A 419 -18.50 5.93 -7.70
C VAL A 419 -19.68 6.82 -7.37
N ASN A 420 -19.45 7.81 -6.50
CA ASN A 420 -20.48 8.73 -6.05
C ASN A 420 -20.48 9.97 -6.95
N LEU A 421 -21.39 10.00 -7.91
CA LEU A 421 -21.59 11.18 -8.75
C LEU A 421 -22.54 12.17 -8.06
N PRO A 422 -22.15 13.45 -7.94
CA PRO A 422 -23.11 14.50 -7.61
C PRO A 422 -24.15 14.61 -8.73
N LEU A 423 -25.29 15.23 -8.43
CA LEU A 423 -26.38 15.39 -9.40
C LEU A 423 -25.91 16.03 -10.72
N THR A 424 -24.90 16.89 -10.62
CA THR A 424 -24.28 17.67 -11.68
C THR A 424 -23.46 16.84 -12.68
N GLU A 425 -23.06 15.62 -12.30
CA GLU A 425 -22.20 14.73 -13.09
C GLU A 425 -22.94 13.49 -13.60
N GLN A 426 -24.28 13.45 -13.48
CA GLN A 426 -25.07 12.26 -13.84
C GLN A 426 -25.06 11.89 -15.34
N SER A 427 -24.51 12.75 -16.19
CA SER A 427 -24.22 12.41 -17.59
C SER A 427 -23.02 11.45 -17.76
N ARG A 428 -22.23 11.24 -16.70
CA ARG A 428 -21.11 10.28 -16.66
C ARG A 428 -21.56 8.91 -16.16
N ALA A 429 -20.82 7.90 -16.56
CA ALA A 429 -20.97 6.56 -16.00
C ALA A 429 -20.35 6.49 -14.59
N ARG A 430 -20.94 5.65 -13.73
CA ARG A 430 -20.48 5.41 -12.36
C ARG A 430 -19.48 4.26 -12.32
N GLY A 431 -18.44 4.40 -11.51
CA GLY A 431 -17.67 3.24 -11.01
C GLY A 431 -18.52 2.39 -10.07
N ASP A 432 -18.06 1.17 -9.79
CA ASP A 432 -18.74 0.16 -8.99
C ASP A 432 -17.87 -0.44 -7.86
N GLU A 433 -16.62 0.00 -7.73
CA GLU A 433 -15.68 -0.49 -6.73
C GLU A 433 -14.75 0.63 -6.21
N PHE A 434 -14.10 0.37 -5.07
CA PHE A 434 -13.09 1.24 -4.47
C PHE A 434 -11.76 0.48 -4.40
N PRO A 435 -11.01 0.33 -5.52
CA PRO A 435 -9.81 -0.48 -5.57
C PRO A 435 -8.66 0.15 -4.78
N VAL A 436 -7.76 -0.71 -4.31
CA VAL A 436 -6.51 -0.33 -3.65
C VAL A 436 -5.35 -0.89 -4.46
N PHE A 437 -4.39 -0.03 -4.78
CA PHE A 437 -3.25 -0.37 -5.62
C PHE A 437 -2.01 -0.55 -4.73
N PRO A 438 -1.50 -1.78 -4.54
CA PRO A 438 -0.27 -1.98 -3.81
C PRO A 438 0.87 -1.34 -4.59
N THR A 439 1.61 -0.45 -3.94
CA THR A 439 2.87 0.03 -4.46
C THR A 439 4.02 -0.55 -3.63
N PRO A 440 5.19 -0.75 -4.24
CA PRO A 440 6.29 -1.33 -3.50
C PRO A 440 6.82 -0.51 -2.31
N ASP A 441 6.68 0.82 -2.33
CA ASP A 441 7.27 1.74 -1.33
C ASP A 441 6.37 2.90 -0.86
N LEU A 442 5.29 3.27 -1.58
CA LEU A 442 4.30 4.25 -1.10
C LEU A 442 3.20 3.61 -0.24
N GLY A 443 3.28 2.29 -0.04
CA GLY A 443 2.23 1.49 0.59
C GLY A 443 1.06 1.24 -0.36
N ALA A 444 -0.05 0.79 0.19
CA ALA A 444 -1.28 0.57 -0.57
C ALA A 444 -2.01 1.90 -0.83
N VAL A 445 -2.19 2.27 -2.10
CA VAL A 445 -2.78 3.55 -2.52
C VAL A 445 -4.25 3.36 -2.91
N GLY A 446 -5.14 4.08 -2.22
CA GLY A 446 -6.54 4.25 -2.64
C GLY A 446 -6.77 5.63 -3.26
N MET A 447 -7.78 5.76 -4.10
CA MET A 447 -8.17 7.04 -4.71
C MET A 447 -9.67 7.29 -4.49
N LEU A 448 -10.03 8.52 -4.10
CA LEU A 448 -11.42 8.99 -4.00
C LEU A 448 -11.54 10.34 -4.68
N ILE A 449 -12.53 10.53 -5.55
CA ILE A 449 -12.63 11.76 -6.35
C ILE A 449 -13.73 12.64 -5.77
N CYS A 450 -13.38 13.87 -5.38
CA CYS A 450 -14.28 14.92 -4.93
C CYS A 450 -15.47 14.44 -4.08
N TYR A 451 -16.63 14.22 -4.72
CA TYR A 451 -17.88 13.90 -4.07
C TYR A 451 -17.85 12.57 -3.29
N ASP A 452 -16.95 11.64 -3.63
CA ASP A 452 -16.76 10.41 -2.87
C ASP A 452 -16.41 10.67 -1.40
N MET A 453 -15.68 11.74 -1.09
CA MET A 453 -15.23 12.03 0.28
C MET A 453 -16.37 12.46 1.22
N ILE A 454 -17.49 12.91 0.65
CA ILE A 454 -18.71 13.22 1.42
C ILE A 454 -19.22 11.96 2.12
N PHE A 455 -19.06 10.79 1.49
CA PHE A 455 -19.56 9.49 1.96
C PHE A 455 -18.50 8.79 2.83
N PRO A 456 -18.67 8.74 4.18
CA PRO A 456 -17.70 8.07 5.06
C PRO A 456 -17.41 6.63 4.66
N GLU A 457 -18.39 5.94 4.07
CA GLU A 457 -18.32 4.57 3.62
C GLU A 457 -17.22 4.36 2.58
N ALA A 458 -17.02 5.32 1.67
CA ALA A 458 -16.02 5.22 0.59
C ALA A 458 -14.60 5.13 1.15
N ALA A 459 -14.24 6.04 2.06
CA ALA A 459 -12.93 6.01 2.74
C ALA A 459 -12.77 4.75 3.62
N ARG A 460 -13.85 4.29 4.25
CA ARG A 460 -13.86 3.04 5.03
C ARG A 460 -13.62 1.82 4.15
N CYS A 461 -14.21 1.77 2.95
CA CYS A 461 -14.01 0.68 2.00
C CYS A 461 -12.54 0.55 1.57
N LEU A 462 -11.86 1.67 1.29
CA LEU A 462 -10.43 1.66 0.96
C LEU A 462 -9.58 1.20 2.14
N ALA A 463 -9.84 1.72 3.34
CA ALA A 463 -9.06 1.34 4.52
C ALA A 463 -9.23 -0.14 4.91
N LEU A 464 -10.43 -0.69 4.77
CA LEU A 464 -10.68 -2.12 5.01
C LEU A 464 -10.03 -3.02 3.96
N GLN A 465 -9.81 -2.53 2.75
CA GLN A 465 -9.04 -3.21 1.71
C GLN A 465 -7.52 -3.06 1.90
N GLY A 466 -7.08 -2.32 2.92
CA GLY A 466 -5.67 -2.19 3.29
C GLY A 466 -5.01 -0.92 2.79
N ALA A 467 -5.74 0.10 2.34
CA ALA A 467 -5.14 1.38 1.95
C ALA A 467 -4.32 1.99 3.11
N ASP A 468 -3.12 2.42 2.80
CA ASP A 468 -2.22 3.16 3.69
C ASP A 468 -2.28 4.66 3.41
N VAL A 469 -2.39 5.01 2.13
CA VAL A 469 -2.52 6.38 1.61
C VAL A 469 -3.77 6.46 0.76
N VAL A 470 -4.60 7.47 1.01
CA VAL A 470 -5.72 7.84 0.13
C VAL A 470 -5.37 9.15 -0.55
N VAL A 471 -5.37 9.15 -1.88
CA VAL A 471 -5.22 10.36 -2.68
C VAL A 471 -6.61 10.86 -3.05
N HIS A 472 -6.82 12.16 -2.87
CA HIS A 472 -8.10 12.81 -3.07
C HIS A 472 -7.97 14.00 -4.03
N PRO A 473 -8.06 13.76 -5.35
CA PRO A 473 -8.26 14.80 -6.34
C PRO A 473 -9.64 15.42 -6.17
N THR A 474 -9.73 16.75 -6.03
CA THR A 474 -11.01 17.41 -5.79
C THR A 474 -11.10 18.85 -6.30
N LEU A 475 -12.32 19.27 -6.68
CA LEU A 475 -12.69 20.67 -6.87
C LEU A 475 -13.48 21.26 -5.69
N GLY A 476 -13.80 20.46 -4.66
CA GLY A 476 -14.61 20.86 -3.52
C GLY A 476 -14.15 20.28 -2.17
N GLY A 477 -14.86 20.64 -1.10
CA GLY A 477 -14.58 20.14 0.26
C GLY A 477 -15.18 18.77 0.57
N ALA A 478 -14.86 18.22 1.75
CA ALA A 478 -15.36 16.92 2.25
C ALA A 478 -16.71 16.99 3.00
N ALA A 479 -17.36 18.15 3.04
CA ALA A 479 -18.68 18.32 3.63
C ALA A 479 -19.42 19.49 2.99
N PHE A 480 -20.76 19.44 3.04
CA PHE A 480 -21.57 20.61 2.74
C PHE A 480 -21.52 21.59 3.91
N GLY A 481 -20.66 22.59 3.80
CA GLY A 481 -20.40 23.58 4.83
C GLY A 481 -19.37 24.60 4.39
N ASP A 482 -18.88 25.39 5.33
CA ASP A 482 -17.72 26.25 5.11
C ASP A 482 -16.41 25.43 5.13
N ASP A 483 -15.30 26.13 4.94
CA ASP A 483 -13.97 25.53 4.90
C ASP A 483 -13.58 24.85 6.21
N ASP A 484 -14.07 25.34 7.35
CA ASP A 484 -13.78 24.76 8.68
C ASP A 484 -14.45 23.38 8.82
N ILE A 485 -15.72 23.27 8.43
CA ILE A 485 -16.44 21.99 8.43
C ILE A 485 -15.79 21.01 7.44
N SER A 486 -15.38 21.49 6.26
CA SER A 486 -14.67 20.66 5.27
C SER A 486 -13.34 20.14 5.79
N LEU A 487 -12.54 21.00 6.44
CA LEU A 487 -11.28 20.62 7.08
C LEU A 487 -11.51 19.60 8.21
N ALA A 488 -12.54 19.80 9.04
CA ALA A 488 -12.92 18.86 10.07
C ALA A 488 -13.25 17.48 9.47
N ALA A 489 -14.04 17.44 8.39
CA ALA A 489 -14.38 16.21 7.70
C ALA A 489 -13.14 15.50 7.14
N PHE A 490 -12.23 16.19 6.44
CA PHE A 490 -10.99 15.58 5.95
C PHE A 490 -10.15 14.96 7.07
N ARG A 491 -9.99 15.68 8.19
CA ARG A 491 -9.25 15.19 9.36
C ARG A 491 -9.91 13.95 9.97
N THR A 492 -11.24 13.95 10.07
CA THR A 492 -12.01 12.80 10.55
C THR A 492 -11.85 11.60 9.63
N ARG A 493 -11.94 11.78 8.30
CA ARG A 493 -11.76 10.70 7.32
C ARG A 493 -10.39 10.05 7.42
N ALA A 494 -9.33 10.85 7.57
CA ALA A 494 -7.99 10.31 7.80
C ALA A 494 -7.89 9.55 9.13
N ALA A 495 -8.41 10.14 10.22
CA ALA A 495 -8.29 9.59 11.57
C ALA A 495 -9.11 8.31 11.81
N GLU A 496 -10.37 8.26 11.37
CA GLU A 496 -11.25 7.11 11.65
C GLU A 496 -10.88 5.87 10.82
N ASN A 497 -10.15 6.09 9.73
CA ASN A 497 -9.71 5.06 8.79
C ASN A 497 -8.21 4.75 8.91
N PHE A 498 -7.46 5.50 9.74
CA PHE A 498 -6.02 5.33 9.94
C PHE A 498 -5.22 5.37 8.63
N VAL A 499 -5.53 6.32 7.76
CA VAL A 499 -4.85 6.51 6.48
C VAL A 499 -4.18 7.88 6.42
N TYR A 500 -3.08 7.98 5.68
CA TYR A 500 -2.65 9.28 5.18
C TYR A 500 -3.65 9.75 4.14
N LEU A 501 -3.99 11.04 4.15
CA LEU A 501 -4.89 11.64 3.16
C LEU A 501 -4.16 12.77 2.44
N VAL A 502 -4.00 12.64 1.13
CA VAL A 502 -3.37 13.62 0.24
C VAL A 502 -4.47 14.32 -0.53
N VAL A 503 -4.83 15.53 -0.12
CA VAL A 503 -5.90 16.33 -0.75
C VAL A 503 -5.28 17.27 -1.77
N ALA A 504 -5.56 17.04 -3.05
CA ALA A 504 -5.13 17.90 -4.15
C ALA A 504 -6.34 18.70 -4.65
N MET A 505 -6.30 20.01 -4.45
CA MET A 505 -7.40 20.93 -4.73
C MET A 505 -6.95 22.11 -5.58
N ARG A 506 -7.79 22.49 -6.55
CA ARG A 506 -7.53 23.63 -7.44
C ARG A 506 -7.66 24.95 -6.67
N GLY A 507 -6.72 25.87 -6.90
CA GLY A 507 -6.76 27.23 -6.37
C GLY A 507 -6.32 27.33 -4.90
N GLN A 508 -7.04 26.69 -3.99
CA GLN A 508 -6.78 26.74 -2.54
C GLN A 508 -7.28 25.46 -1.84
N GLY A 509 -6.57 25.01 -0.80
CA GLY A 509 -7.01 23.92 0.08
C GLY A 509 -6.24 22.61 -0.06
N SER A 510 -5.18 22.56 -0.88
CA SER A 510 -4.35 21.35 -0.98
C SER A 510 -3.58 21.11 0.32
N MET A 511 -3.57 19.86 0.80
CA MET A 511 -2.98 19.50 2.08
C MET A 511 -2.63 18.03 2.18
N VAL A 512 -1.76 17.70 3.14
CA VAL A 512 -1.45 16.31 3.53
C VAL A 512 -1.84 16.12 5.00
N ILE A 513 -2.59 15.07 5.30
CA ILE A 513 -3.11 14.77 6.64
C ILE A 513 -2.64 13.38 7.07
N SER A 514 -2.19 13.26 8.33
CA SER A 514 -1.74 12.00 8.91
C SER A 514 -2.90 11.08 9.32
N PRO A 515 -2.63 9.78 9.59
CA PRO A 515 -3.59 8.84 10.15
C PRO A 515 -4.19 9.22 11.51
N ARG A 516 -3.67 10.28 12.16
CA ARG A 516 -4.19 10.83 13.43
C ARG A 516 -5.04 12.09 13.21
N GLY A 517 -5.34 12.43 11.96
CA GLY A 517 -6.06 13.64 11.59
C GLY A 517 -5.25 14.92 11.81
N ARG A 518 -3.91 14.84 11.88
CA ARG A 518 -3.04 16.03 11.96
C ARG A 518 -2.72 16.49 10.54
N VAL A 519 -2.99 17.74 10.22
CA VAL A 519 -2.50 18.35 8.98
C VAL A 519 -0.98 18.50 9.07
N LEU A 520 -0.27 17.88 8.15
CA LEU A 520 1.20 17.86 8.07
C LEU A 520 1.73 19.00 7.21
N ALA A 521 1.01 19.34 6.13
CA ALA A 521 1.35 20.42 5.22
C ALA A 521 0.10 20.98 4.55
N THR A 522 0.15 22.26 4.16
CA THR A 522 -0.85 22.98 3.38
C THR A 522 -0.16 23.81 2.31
N ALA A 523 -0.72 23.88 1.10
CA ALA A 523 -0.18 24.71 0.03
C ALA A 523 -0.65 26.17 0.19
N GLU A 524 0.27 27.13 0.09
CA GLU A 524 -0.03 28.55 0.18
C GLU A 524 0.05 29.21 -1.21
N GLY A 525 -1.09 29.71 -1.70
CA GLY A 525 -1.17 30.43 -2.97
C GLY A 525 -1.36 29.53 -4.21
N ALA A 526 -1.59 30.16 -5.35
CA ALA A 526 -1.77 29.45 -6.62
C ALA A 526 -0.43 28.87 -7.11
N ASP A 527 -0.50 27.70 -7.74
CA ASP A 527 0.65 26.95 -8.26
C ASP A 527 1.68 26.56 -7.18
N ALA A 528 1.18 26.24 -5.99
CA ALA A 528 1.99 25.78 -4.86
C ALA A 528 1.84 24.26 -4.65
N LEU A 529 2.72 23.70 -3.83
CA LEU A 529 2.71 22.29 -3.42
C LEU A 529 2.58 22.20 -1.89
N ALA A 530 1.70 21.31 -1.41
CA ALA A 530 1.69 20.89 -0.01
C ALA A 530 2.57 19.65 0.12
N ILE A 531 3.77 19.79 0.69
CA ILE A 531 4.77 18.71 0.74
C ILE A 531 4.92 18.22 2.18
N ALA A 532 4.84 16.91 2.40
CA ALA A 532 5.06 16.30 3.70
C ALA A 532 5.80 14.97 3.60
N ASP A 533 6.65 14.74 4.59
CA ASP A 533 7.29 13.46 4.84
C ASP A 533 6.31 12.56 5.63
N ILE A 534 5.98 11.38 5.09
CA ILE A 534 5.05 10.39 5.65
C ILE A 534 5.76 9.06 5.89
N ASP A 535 5.24 8.23 6.79
CA ASP A 535 5.64 6.82 6.94
C ASP A 535 4.42 5.97 6.58
N PRO A 536 4.31 5.44 5.35
CA PRO A 536 3.14 4.68 4.93
C PRO A 536 2.80 3.51 5.84
N TRP A 537 3.75 2.99 6.62
CA TRP A 537 3.56 1.85 7.52
C TRP A 537 3.46 2.25 9.01
N GLY A 538 3.66 3.53 9.33
CA GLY A 538 3.64 4.07 10.69
C GLY A 538 2.59 5.15 10.93
N GLY A 539 2.70 5.86 12.05
CA GLY A 539 1.84 7.00 12.38
C GLY A 539 0.42 6.63 12.81
N ARG A 540 0.19 5.35 13.10
CA ARG A 540 -1.11 4.75 13.49
C ARG A 540 -1.14 4.31 14.95
N GLU A 541 -0.11 4.69 15.71
CA GLU A 541 -0.04 4.47 17.14
C GLU A 541 -1.11 5.33 17.83
N GLY A 542 -2.07 4.68 18.45
CA GLY A 542 -3.11 5.35 19.21
C GLY A 542 -3.28 4.68 20.56
N GLY A 543 -3.10 5.48 21.60
CA GLY A 543 -3.31 5.06 22.98
C GLY A 543 -4.79 4.81 23.23
N ASP A 544 -5.21 3.55 23.12
CA ASP A 544 -6.27 3.12 24.02
C ASP A 544 -5.72 3.18 25.46
N ALA A 545 -6.60 3.32 26.45
CA ALA A 545 -6.16 3.38 27.85
C ALA A 545 -5.40 2.11 28.33
N PHE A 546 -5.34 1.09 27.47
CA PHE A 546 -4.82 -0.25 27.78
C PHE A 546 -3.53 -0.59 27.01
N ASN A 547 -3.08 0.26 26.07
CA ASN A 547 -1.96 0.09 25.13
C ASN A 547 -1.78 -1.34 24.58
N THR A 548 -2.85 -1.99 24.15
CA THR A 548 -2.78 -3.44 23.77
C THR A 548 -2.38 -3.71 22.32
N GLN A 549 -2.37 -2.72 21.44
CA GLN A 549 -2.05 -2.85 20.01
C GLN A 549 -1.24 -1.63 19.51
N ALA A 550 -0.18 -1.86 18.72
CA ALA A 550 0.62 -0.78 18.14
C ALA A 550 -0.06 -0.11 16.93
N ASP A 551 -0.77 -0.86 16.08
CA ASP A 551 -1.60 -0.34 14.99
C ASP A 551 -3.09 -0.56 15.32
N LEU A 552 -3.82 0.53 15.50
CA LEU A 552 -5.23 0.49 15.88
C LEU A 552 -6.16 -0.07 14.79
N ARG A 553 -5.73 -0.14 13.52
CA ARG A 553 -6.51 -0.79 12.45
C ARG A 553 -6.81 -2.24 12.81
N GLY A 554 -5.81 -2.97 13.29
CA GLY A 554 -5.93 -4.39 13.62
C GLY A 554 -7.02 -4.64 14.66
N ARG A 555 -7.17 -3.76 15.64
CA ARG A 555 -8.23 -3.85 16.65
C ARG A 555 -9.57 -3.41 16.09
N LEU A 556 -9.67 -2.14 15.69
CA LEU A 556 -10.95 -1.51 15.37
C LEU A 556 -11.63 -2.16 14.16
N PHE A 557 -10.85 -2.67 13.19
CA PHE A 557 -11.45 -3.33 12.03
C PHE A 557 -11.97 -4.73 12.37
N ARG A 558 -11.35 -5.45 13.31
CA ARG A 558 -11.82 -6.76 13.80
C ARG A 558 -13.03 -6.65 14.73
N GLU A 559 -13.11 -5.58 15.52
CA GLU A 559 -14.21 -5.34 16.47
C GLU A 559 -15.51 -4.84 15.82
N ARG A 560 -15.47 -4.49 14.53
CA ARG A 560 -16.68 -4.17 13.75
C ARG A 560 -17.65 -5.35 13.76
N VAL A 561 -18.94 -5.04 13.62
CA VAL A 561 -20.01 -6.04 13.47
C VAL A 561 -20.64 -5.88 12.09
N PRO A 562 -20.04 -6.42 11.00
CA PRO A 562 -20.49 -6.17 9.63
C PRO A 562 -21.98 -6.44 9.39
N GLY A 563 -22.52 -7.50 10.01
CA GLY A 563 -23.94 -7.85 9.88
C GLY A 563 -24.92 -6.78 10.41
N ALA A 564 -24.46 -5.87 11.29
CA ALA A 564 -25.28 -4.76 11.77
C ALA A 564 -25.36 -3.59 10.76
N TYR A 565 -24.47 -3.54 9.77
CA TYR A 565 -24.39 -2.46 8.79
C TYR A 565 -25.22 -2.70 7.52
N GLY A 566 -26.10 -3.71 7.49
CA GLY A 566 -26.90 -4.04 6.31
C GLY A 566 -27.73 -2.87 5.76
N LEU A 567 -28.12 -1.92 6.62
CA LEU A 567 -28.82 -0.70 6.19
C LEU A 567 -28.01 0.16 5.19
N LEU A 568 -26.68 0.11 5.25
CA LEU A 568 -25.82 0.87 4.32
C LEU A 568 -25.94 0.37 2.87
N THR A 569 -26.43 -0.85 2.67
CA THR A 569 -26.62 -1.46 1.35
C THR A 569 -28.06 -1.44 0.86
N GLU A 570 -29.00 -0.89 1.64
CA GLU A 570 -30.40 -0.78 1.25
C GLU A 570 -30.56 0.34 0.21
N PRO A 571 -31.04 0.07 -1.03
CA PRO A 571 -31.18 1.09 -2.07
C PRO A 571 -32.23 2.15 -1.71
N GLU A 572 -33.26 1.78 -0.93
CA GLU A 572 -34.32 2.67 -0.47
C GLU A 572 -34.39 2.68 1.06
N PRO A 573 -33.41 3.30 1.75
CA PRO A 573 -33.41 3.33 3.21
C PRO A 573 -34.60 4.16 3.73
N PRO A 574 -35.15 3.86 4.93
CA PRO A 574 -36.36 4.51 5.44
C PRO A 574 -36.28 6.04 5.56
N VAL A 575 -35.08 6.63 5.54
CA VAL A 575 -34.90 8.09 5.54
C VAL A 575 -35.42 8.75 4.26
N LEU A 576 -35.37 8.08 3.10
CA LEU A 576 -35.81 8.66 1.82
C LEU A 576 -37.32 8.92 1.80
N ALA A 577 -38.11 8.09 2.49
CA ALA A 577 -39.54 8.34 2.68
C ALA A 577 -39.83 9.64 3.47
N LYS A 578 -38.86 10.14 4.24
CA LYS A 578 -38.95 11.39 5.01
C LYS A 578 -38.37 12.60 4.28
N VAL A 579 -37.53 12.37 3.27
CA VAL A 579 -36.77 13.40 2.55
C VAL A 579 -36.94 13.18 1.04
N PRO A 580 -38.13 13.48 0.48
CA PRO A 580 -38.38 13.28 -0.95
C PRO A 580 -37.56 14.26 -1.80
N SER A 581 -37.02 13.78 -2.92
CA SER A 581 -36.40 14.67 -3.91
C SER A 581 -37.46 15.52 -4.60
N ASN A 582 -37.17 16.80 -4.78
CA ASN A 582 -38.02 17.76 -5.49
C ASN A 582 -37.51 18.11 -6.90
N VAL A 583 -36.38 17.53 -7.34
CA VAL A 583 -35.73 17.80 -8.62
C VAL A 583 -35.40 16.48 -9.33
N THR A 584 -35.66 16.42 -10.64
CA THR A 584 -35.30 15.27 -11.47
C THR A 584 -33.84 15.31 -11.91
N ALA A 585 -33.24 14.17 -12.27
CA ALA A 585 -31.86 14.12 -12.75
C ALA A 585 -31.64 14.97 -14.01
N GLU A 586 -32.55 14.89 -14.99
CA GLU A 586 -32.50 15.69 -16.23
C GLU A 586 -32.53 17.20 -15.95
N GLU A 587 -33.37 17.61 -15.00
CA GLU A 587 -33.48 19.01 -14.58
C GLU A 587 -32.20 19.48 -13.89
N ALA A 588 -31.62 18.69 -13.00
CA ALA A 588 -30.36 19.02 -12.35
C ALA A 588 -29.20 19.17 -13.35
N ILE A 589 -29.09 18.29 -14.35
CA ILE A 589 -28.07 18.35 -15.40
C ILE A 589 -28.20 19.65 -16.21
N ARG A 590 -29.43 20.01 -16.62
CA ARG A 590 -29.69 21.25 -17.38
C ARG A 590 -29.33 22.50 -16.58
N ILE A 591 -29.71 22.56 -15.31
CA ILE A 591 -29.39 23.67 -14.40
C ILE A 591 -27.87 23.80 -14.29
N MET A 592 -27.17 22.69 -14.08
CA MET A 592 -25.72 22.69 -13.95
C MET A 592 -25.01 23.21 -15.20
N ALA A 593 -25.37 22.71 -16.39
CA ALA A 593 -24.78 23.15 -17.64
C ALA A 593 -24.92 24.67 -17.80
N THR A 594 -26.07 25.22 -17.41
CA THR A 594 -26.30 26.67 -17.41
C THR A 594 -25.40 27.38 -16.40
N VAL A 595 -25.31 26.88 -15.16
CA VAL A 595 -24.48 27.48 -14.09
C VAL A 595 -23.00 27.51 -14.48
N LEU A 596 -22.45 26.42 -15.04
CA LEU A 596 -21.03 26.29 -15.39
C LEU A 596 -20.61 27.09 -16.64
N THR A 597 -21.55 27.44 -17.51
CA THR A 597 -21.26 28.11 -18.78
C THR A 597 -21.70 29.58 -18.74
N THR A 598 -22.93 29.86 -19.17
CA THR A 598 -23.43 31.22 -19.38
C THR A 598 -24.03 31.85 -18.12
N GLY A 599 -24.31 31.07 -17.07
CA GLY A 599 -24.95 31.55 -15.85
C GLY A 599 -24.12 32.59 -15.12
N GLU A 600 -22.83 32.33 -14.93
CA GLU A 600 -21.92 33.28 -14.29
C GLU A 600 -21.68 34.52 -15.16
N GLU A 601 -21.52 34.37 -16.48
CA GLU A 601 -21.39 35.49 -17.42
C GLU A 601 -22.60 36.42 -17.37
N ARG A 602 -23.80 35.84 -17.40
CA ARG A 602 -25.06 36.58 -17.24
C ARG A 602 -25.12 37.24 -15.86
N PHE A 603 -24.72 36.56 -14.79
CA PHE A 603 -24.72 37.14 -13.44
C PHE A 603 -23.76 38.34 -13.33
N ASN A 604 -22.56 38.23 -13.91
CA ASN A 604 -21.59 39.31 -13.96
C ASN A 604 -22.09 40.48 -14.82
N ARG A 605 -22.72 40.18 -15.96
CA ARG A 605 -23.35 41.18 -16.82
C ARG A 605 -24.47 41.94 -16.10
N ALA A 606 -25.32 41.24 -15.33
CA ALA A 606 -26.34 41.88 -14.50
C ALA A 606 -25.72 42.82 -13.45
N ASN A 607 -24.61 42.40 -12.82
CA ASN A 607 -23.87 43.25 -11.89
C ASN A 607 -23.26 44.49 -12.55
N GLU A 608 -22.74 44.39 -13.77
CA GLU A 608 -22.26 45.54 -14.55
C GLU A 608 -23.39 46.52 -14.86
N LEU A 609 -24.54 46.02 -15.32
CA LEU A 609 -25.73 46.83 -15.59
C LEU A 609 -26.16 47.59 -14.34
N ALA A 610 -26.24 46.89 -13.20
CA ALA A 610 -26.55 47.50 -11.90
C ALA A 610 -25.55 48.60 -11.51
N ARG A 611 -24.24 48.38 -11.72
CA ARG A 611 -23.20 49.39 -11.44
C ARG A 611 -23.28 50.59 -12.39
N SER A 612 -23.71 50.37 -13.63
CA SER A 612 -23.85 51.42 -14.65
C SER A 612 -25.14 52.25 -14.52
N GLY A 613 -26.02 51.89 -13.58
CA GLY A 613 -27.27 52.60 -13.31
C GLY A 613 -28.49 52.08 -14.08
N ASP A 614 -28.34 51.02 -14.89
CA ASP A 614 -29.45 50.35 -15.57
C ASP A 614 -30.08 49.29 -14.65
N THR A 615 -30.67 49.77 -13.56
CA THR A 615 -31.18 48.92 -12.47
C THR A 615 -32.34 48.03 -12.91
N GLU A 616 -33.21 48.50 -13.80
CA GLU A 616 -34.34 47.70 -14.28
C GLU A 616 -33.89 46.52 -15.15
N GLU A 617 -32.96 46.74 -16.08
CA GLU A 617 -32.43 45.64 -16.90
C GLU A 617 -31.61 44.67 -16.05
N ALA A 618 -30.84 45.17 -15.07
CA ALA A 618 -30.15 44.33 -14.11
C ALA A 618 -31.11 43.42 -13.33
N ILE A 619 -32.21 43.97 -12.80
CA ILE A 619 -33.23 43.19 -12.09
C ILE A 619 -33.86 42.14 -13.01
N ARG A 620 -34.26 42.51 -14.24
CA ARG A 620 -34.81 41.56 -15.23
C ARG A 620 -33.86 40.39 -15.49
N LEU A 621 -32.57 40.68 -15.62
CA LEU A 621 -31.58 39.64 -15.90
C LEU A 621 -31.33 38.75 -14.67
N PHE A 622 -31.32 39.31 -13.46
CA PHE A 622 -31.28 38.51 -12.23
C PHE A 622 -32.53 37.65 -12.05
N GLU A 623 -33.72 38.17 -12.36
CA GLU A 623 -34.98 37.41 -12.30
C GLU A 623 -34.94 36.22 -13.25
N ARG A 624 -34.47 36.44 -14.48
CA ARG A 624 -34.28 35.36 -15.46
C ARG A 624 -33.25 34.32 -14.99
N LEU A 625 -32.17 34.74 -14.33
CA LEU A 625 -31.22 33.82 -13.70
C LEU A 625 -31.83 33.01 -12.55
N CYS A 626 -32.80 33.57 -11.83
CA CYS A 626 -33.53 32.81 -10.81
C CYS A 626 -34.41 31.71 -11.44
N GLU A 627 -34.98 31.97 -12.61
CA GLU A 627 -35.80 31.02 -13.37
C GLU A 627 -34.96 29.95 -14.08
N ASP A 628 -33.83 30.35 -14.68
CA ASP A 628 -32.96 29.48 -15.46
C ASP A 628 -32.12 28.55 -14.56
N CYS A 629 -31.75 29.00 -13.35
CA CYS A 629 -30.85 28.29 -12.44
C CYS A 629 -31.47 28.02 -11.04
N PRO A 630 -32.68 27.45 -10.92
CA PRO A 630 -33.34 27.27 -9.64
C PRO A 630 -32.52 26.39 -8.70
N THR A 631 -32.63 26.66 -7.40
CA THR A 631 -31.91 26.03 -6.27
C THR A 631 -30.38 26.20 -6.26
N SER A 632 -29.80 26.87 -7.26
CA SER A 632 -28.36 27.09 -7.39
C SER A 632 -27.84 28.26 -6.53
N TRP A 633 -26.51 28.42 -6.45
CA TRP A 633 -25.90 29.60 -5.84
C TRP A 633 -26.21 30.88 -6.63
N ILE A 634 -26.32 30.78 -7.96
CA ILE A 634 -26.66 31.90 -8.84
C ILE A 634 -28.04 32.43 -8.51
N GLU A 635 -29.04 31.55 -8.33
CA GLU A 635 -30.38 31.98 -7.91
C GLU A 635 -30.32 32.71 -6.56
N ARG A 636 -29.67 32.13 -5.55
CA ARG A 636 -29.59 32.75 -4.21
C ARG A 636 -28.92 34.12 -4.26
N ALA A 637 -27.81 34.23 -4.98
CA ALA A 637 -27.08 35.48 -5.15
C ALA A 637 -27.90 36.50 -5.96
N ALA A 638 -28.60 36.06 -7.01
CA ALA A 638 -29.45 36.91 -7.84
C ALA A 638 -30.64 37.45 -7.04
N ARG A 639 -31.30 36.61 -6.24
CA ARG A 639 -32.38 37.03 -5.32
C ARG A 639 -31.91 38.09 -4.33
N ALA A 640 -30.77 37.88 -3.68
CA ALA A 640 -30.18 38.85 -2.77
C ALA A 640 -29.85 40.17 -3.49
N ARG A 641 -29.38 40.09 -4.74
CA ARG A 641 -29.08 41.28 -5.54
C ARG A 641 -30.33 42.05 -5.94
N ILE A 642 -31.39 41.36 -6.37
CA ILE A 642 -32.71 41.94 -6.66
C ILE A 642 -33.24 42.68 -5.42
N GLU A 643 -33.16 42.06 -4.24
CA GLU A 643 -33.60 42.68 -2.99
C GLU A 643 -32.82 43.95 -2.67
N SER A 644 -31.50 43.96 -2.91
CA SER A 644 -30.65 45.15 -2.72
C SER A 644 -30.89 46.27 -3.73
N LEU A 645 -31.41 45.95 -4.91
CA LEU A 645 -31.62 46.89 -6.02
C LEU A 645 -33.03 47.46 -6.07
N ARG A 646 -34.01 46.78 -5.47
CA ARG A 646 -35.38 47.30 -5.37
C ARG A 646 -35.45 48.39 -4.29
N PRO A 647 -36.11 49.53 -4.57
CA PRO A 647 -36.32 50.55 -3.55
C PRO A 647 -37.13 49.97 -2.38
N PRO A 648 -36.88 50.41 -1.13
CA PRO A 648 -37.69 49.97 0.01
C PRO A 648 -39.15 50.31 -0.25
N ALA A 649 -40.05 49.37 0.08
CA ALA A 649 -41.48 49.57 -0.08
C ALA A 649 -41.91 50.88 0.62
N PRO A 650 -42.77 51.70 -0.01
CA PRO A 650 -43.23 52.93 0.62
C PRO A 650 -43.90 52.58 1.96
N VAL A 651 -43.38 53.17 3.05
CA VAL A 651 -44.01 53.12 4.35
C VAL A 651 -45.39 53.73 4.18
N GLY A 652 -46.43 52.90 4.27
CA GLY A 652 -47.81 53.34 4.17
C GLY A 652 -48.05 54.46 5.19
N THR A 653 -48.42 55.64 4.69
CA THR A 653 -48.99 56.69 5.53
C THR A 653 -50.25 56.12 6.16
N HIS A 654 -50.19 55.81 7.45
CA HIS A 654 -51.37 55.64 8.26
C HIS A 654 -52.13 56.98 8.24
N GLU A 655 -53.19 57.06 7.44
CA GLU A 655 -54.27 57.99 7.70
C GLU A 655 -55.02 57.50 8.94
N ASP A 656 -54.83 58.19 10.06
CA ASP A 656 -55.66 58.04 11.27
C ASP A 656 -57.06 58.65 11.01
N PRO A 657 -58.16 57.96 11.37
CA PRO A 657 -59.48 58.58 11.49
C PRO A 657 -59.65 59.41 12.77
#